data_AF-A0A1N6FUG8-F1
#
_entry.id   AF-A0A1N6FUG8-F1
#
_cell.length_a   1.000
_cell.length_b   1.000
_cell.length_c   1.000
_cell.angle_alpha   90.00
_cell.angle_beta   90.00
_cell.angle_gamma   90.00
#
_symmetry.space_group_name_H-M   'P 1'
#
loop_
_entity.id
_entity.type
_entity.pdbx_description
1 polymer ?
#
loop_
_entity_poly.entity_id
_entity_poly.type
_entity_poly.pdbx_seq_one_letter_code
_entity_poly.pdbx_strand_id
1 'polypeptide(L)'
;MKGYFAFDWTFADGGPARNFHLLFKPPGKLNEANLADAIEAGLQGVNPPDVVAIICETADADPIVEAFAERLLTQAANRASTKVCICVCSFKRDGAIRLHSQLRNPVGKLEGILQNQSTAIRNAGLKKLFDARRVFVVAPPGFTFVKPSQKRSTHFLRAEEALTEVESAQFLAFALLEKLKKRALAIGAQLDVIFVDTMAIASVAYALREIYCSLYELPRPRVVSFHSHDGLTEIDAPLYGTSFTLISASSSMNLEQEWKKKTRCHPDEVVTLLTLDCAEHHEDALYALETPDGIDDGRQQRYGQLKDLSIVGERFAPEDLLPKSVLLKKAKHRVESVAHFSKAFAKTGRLAVQARGSVPTAKVRPIFLDGRGLLENDEFGKFADKVLCQKTPASVKTIVYQSDAASHEIAKLCAKRLQEVMNRAEPLHLVSDVEIEAQTKTPDCLGAMLIVAAVVGRGTKLLSISRDLRDIHYGARTYLIGAQIAETATQVDALAPNLKHSATNAAINVERFMGIAIGPGISETFEAEADVFRNVQLEFGASFQNRIGNLHGSEGGLAGYTFIASDDDLTERLKLRADFAYWTPFYKEVDETSAGVLATVGALLQNAREGKFDDEAHRLSTDAFQQVILHPENFTRYNDGAVQAALLRCARVGELDYSRERNSSQFMLDFLTNVLEQHGRRQGEAAGEFALALYTGRLRLDGRHLEQFRERVRPKLAGNTFRLRLLRVLLGLEDMPKNANMPDEF
;
A
#
# COMPACT_ATOMS: atom_id res chain seq x y z
N MET A 1 22.47 -23.08 -11.21
CA MET A 1 21.72 -23.84 -10.19
C MET A 1 22.76 -24.29 -9.16
N LYS A 2 22.67 -23.87 -7.89
CA LYS A 2 23.72 -24.15 -6.91
C LYS A 2 23.55 -25.57 -6.37
N GLY A 3 24.18 -26.57 -6.97
CA GLY A 3 23.98 -27.98 -6.62
C GLY A 3 24.53 -28.45 -5.25
N TYR A 4 24.87 -27.53 -4.35
CA TYR A 4 25.46 -27.80 -3.03
C TYR A 4 24.94 -26.81 -1.99
N PHE A 5 24.64 -27.29 -0.78
CA PHE A 5 24.38 -26.43 0.37
C PHE A 5 25.72 -26.11 1.06
N ALA A 6 26.22 -24.90 0.85
CA ALA A 6 27.48 -24.44 1.40
C ALA A 6 27.29 -23.73 2.74
N PHE A 7 28.15 -23.94 3.74
CA PHE A 7 28.15 -23.21 5.02
C PHE A 7 29.54 -23.20 5.65
N ASP A 8 29.76 -22.27 6.58
CA ASP A 8 31.07 -22.08 7.22
C ASP A 8 31.01 -22.50 8.69
N TRP A 9 32.11 -23.03 9.21
CA TRP A 9 32.28 -23.38 10.61
C TRP A 9 33.70 -23.11 11.07
N THR A 10 33.86 -22.63 12.30
CA THR A 10 35.18 -22.34 12.87
C THR A 10 35.41 -23.22 14.09
N PHE A 11 36.57 -23.87 14.12
CA PHE A 11 37.02 -24.71 15.23
C PHE A 11 38.11 -23.99 16.02
N ALA A 12 37.92 -23.84 17.33
CA ALA A 12 38.93 -23.30 18.24
C ALA A 12 39.08 -24.24 19.45
N ASP A 13 40.30 -24.73 19.68
CA ASP A 13 40.65 -25.64 20.78
C ASP A 13 41.96 -25.15 21.44
N GLY A 14 41.90 -23.99 22.08
CA GLY A 14 43.03 -23.36 22.79
C GLY A 14 44.20 -22.86 21.91
N GLY A 15 44.19 -23.14 20.60
CA GLY A 15 45.15 -22.66 19.60
C GLY A 15 44.53 -21.72 18.55
N PRO A 16 45.24 -21.43 17.44
CA PRO A 16 44.69 -20.61 16.36
C PRO A 16 43.43 -21.26 15.77
N ALA A 17 42.38 -20.46 15.61
CA ALA A 17 41.11 -20.90 15.07
C ALA A 17 41.27 -21.41 13.63
N ARG A 18 40.70 -22.57 13.34
CA ARG A 18 40.67 -23.16 11.99
C ARG A 18 39.32 -22.93 11.34
N ASN A 19 39.31 -22.43 10.12
CA ASN A 19 38.11 -22.13 9.35
C ASN A 19 37.81 -23.25 8.34
N PHE A 20 36.57 -23.72 8.35
CA PHE A 20 36.06 -24.75 7.47
C PHE A 20 34.99 -24.13 6.57
N HIS A 21 35.10 -24.43 5.27
CA HIS A 21 34.03 -24.24 4.31
C HIS A 21 33.46 -25.61 3.95
N LEU A 22 32.20 -25.86 4.28
CA LEU A 22 31.56 -27.15 4.10
C LEU A 22 30.58 -27.11 2.94
N LEU A 23 30.65 -28.12 2.08
CA LEU A 23 29.81 -28.29 0.91
C LEU A 23 28.99 -29.58 1.10
N PHE A 24 27.72 -29.45 1.48
CA PHE A 24 26.84 -30.60 1.54
C PHE A 24 26.35 -30.95 0.13
N LYS A 25 26.61 -32.20 -0.28
CA LYS A 25 26.19 -32.78 -1.55
C LYS A 25 24.84 -33.50 -1.37
N PRO A 26 23.77 -32.99 -2.01
CA PRO A 26 22.55 -33.75 -2.29
C PRO A 26 22.77 -35.19 -2.76
N PRO A 27 21.98 -36.19 -2.29
CA PRO A 27 21.89 -37.47 -2.95
C PRO A 27 21.46 -37.30 -4.41
N GLY A 28 22.12 -38.04 -5.32
CA GLY A 28 21.87 -37.97 -6.75
C GLY A 28 23.15 -37.90 -7.59
N LYS A 29 22.98 -37.72 -8.90
CA LYS A 29 24.11 -37.73 -9.85
C LYS A 29 25.05 -36.55 -9.59
N LEU A 30 26.34 -36.85 -9.50
CA LEU A 30 27.39 -35.83 -9.39
C LEU A 30 27.41 -34.92 -10.62
N ASN A 31 27.48 -33.61 -10.39
CA ASN A 31 27.76 -32.62 -11.44
C ASN A 31 29.08 -31.92 -11.10
N GLU A 32 30.12 -32.27 -11.86
CA GLU A 32 31.48 -31.76 -11.67
C GLU A 32 31.58 -30.24 -11.79
N ALA A 33 30.80 -29.62 -12.68
CA ALA A 33 30.81 -28.16 -12.85
C ALA A 33 30.24 -27.46 -11.61
N ASN A 34 29.13 -27.95 -11.08
CA ASN A 34 28.56 -27.41 -9.84
C ASN A 34 29.51 -27.57 -8.65
N LEU A 35 30.24 -28.70 -8.58
CA LEU A 35 31.22 -28.93 -7.52
C LEU A 35 32.44 -28.01 -7.67
N ALA A 36 32.96 -27.85 -8.89
CA ALA A 36 34.05 -26.92 -9.18
C ALA A 36 33.66 -25.48 -8.79
N ASP A 37 32.49 -25.01 -9.21
CA ASP A 37 31.98 -23.69 -8.88
C ASP A 37 31.80 -23.50 -7.36
N ALA A 38 31.30 -24.53 -6.65
CA ALA A 38 31.13 -24.48 -5.20
C ALA A 38 32.47 -24.40 -4.44
N ILE A 39 33.48 -25.16 -4.88
CA ILE A 39 34.84 -25.08 -4.34
C ILE A 39 35.42 -23.69 -4.59
N GLU A 40 35.33 -23.18 -5.82
CA GLU A 40 35.86 -21.87 -6.18
C GLU A 40 35.18 -20.74 -5.40
N ALA A 41 33.86 -20.79 -5.24
CA ALA A 41 33.12 -19.82 -4.45
C ALA A 41 33.58 -19.80 -2.98
N GLY A 42 33.88 -20.96 -2.39
CA GLY A 42 34.43 -21.08 -1.04
C GLY A 42 35.84 -20.48 -0.88
N LEU A 43 36.60 -20.36 -1.97
CA LEU A 43 37.95 -19.80 -1.98
C LEU A 43 37.99 -18.29 -2.22
N GLN A 44 36.89 -17.66 -2.66
CA GLN A 44 36.83 -16.23 -3.02
C GLN A 44 36.72 -15.26 -1.81
N GLY A 45 36.75 -15.77 -0.58
CA GLY A 45 36.70 -14.94 0.64
C GLY A 45 37.98 -14.12 0.89
N VAL A 46 37.86 -13.05 1.69
CA VAL A 46 39.00 -12.17 2.09
C VAL A 46 40.14 -12.97 2.73
N ASN A 47 39.79 -14.01 3.49
CA ASN A 47 40.72 -15.03 3.95
C ASN A 47 40.23 -16.39 3.42
N PRO A 48 41.06 -17.17 2.71
CA PRO A 48 40.68 -18.51 2.30
C PRO A 48 40.50 -19.42 3.52
N PRO A 49 39.59 -20.41 3.48
CA PRO A 49 39.41 -21.37 4.56
C PRO A 49 40.64 -22.26 4.71
N ASP A 50 40.84 -22.86 5.89
CA ASP A 50 41.89 -23.86 6.10
C ASP A 50 41.49 -25.21 5.50
N VAL A 51 40.19 -25.51 5.48
CA VAL A 51 39.64 -26.78 4.97
C VAL A 51 38.37 -26.53 4.16
N VAL A 52 38.31 -27.10 2.95
CA VAL A 52 37.08 -27.28 2.17
C VAL A 52 36.65 -28.75 2.30
N ALA A 53 35.51 -29.00 2.94
CA ALA A 53 35.02 -30.34 3.22
C ALA A 53 33.73 -30.64 2.44
N ILE A 54 33.77 -31.65 1.57
CA ILE A 54 32.60 -32.10 0.80
C ILE A 54 31.91 -33.20 1.60
N ILE A 55 30.71 -32.93 2.12
CA ILE A 55 29.92 -33.89 2.89
C ILE A 55 28.93 -34.59 1.97
N CYS A 56 28.97 -35.92 1.93
CA CYS A 56 28.09 -36.73 1.08
C CYS A 56 27.68 -38.04 1.76
N GLU A 57 26.71 -38.75 1.17
CA GLU A 57 26.39 -40.10 1.59
C GLU A 57 27.58 -41.04 1.28
N THR A 58 27.77 -42.10 2.08
CA THR A 58 28.91 -43.03 1.88
C THR A 58 28.97 -43.60 0.46
N ALA A 59 27.82 -43.87 -0.17
CA ALA A 59 27.76 -44.40 -1.54
C ALA A 59 28.31 -43.42 -2.60
N ASP A 60 28.32 -42.12 -2.30
CA ASP A 60 28.77 -41.06 -3.20
C ASP A 60 30.24 -40.69 -3.00
N ALA A 61 30.89 -41.16 -1.92
CA ALA A 61 32.22 -40.72 -1.55
C ALA A 61 33.29 -41.14 -2.56
N ASP A 62 33.31 -42.42 -2.97
CA ASP A 62 34.27 -42.93 -3.97
C ASP A 62 34.06 -42.28 -5.36
N PRO A 63 32.83 -42.17 -5.90
CA PRO A 63 32.59 -41.43 -7.14
C PRO A 63 33.08 -39.99 -7.12
N ILE A 64 32.94 -39.28 -5.99
CA ILE A 64 33.47 -37.91 -5.87
C ILE A 64 35.00 -37.92 -5.90
N VAL A 65 35.66 -38.83 -5.17
CA VAL A 65 37.12 -38.95 -5.17
C VAL A 65 37.65 -39.26 -6.57
N GLU A 66 37.02 -40.18 -7.29
CA GLU A 66 37.37 -40.54 -8.67
C GLU A 66 37.21 -39.33 -9.62
N ALA A 67 36.17 -38.52 -9.44
CA ALA A 67 35.94 -37.32 -10.24
C ALA A 67 37.05 -36.26 -10.11
N PHE A 68 37.85 -36.27 -9.03
CA PHE A 68 39.02 -35.39 -8.91
C PHE A 68 40.17 -35.77 -9.87
N ALA A 69 40.10 -36.90 -10.57
CA ALA A 69 40.98 -37.19 -11.70
C ALA A 69 40.61 -36.40 -12.96
N GLU A 70 39.38 -35.89 -13.05
CA GLU A 70 38.91 -35.11 -14.20
C GLU A 70 39.52 -33.72 -14.24
N ARG A 71 39.69 -33.19 -15.46
CA ARG A 71 40.39 -31.93 -15.71
C ARG A 71 39.76 -30.76 -14.95
N LEU A 72 38.43 -30.70 -14.88
CA LEU A 72 37.71 -29.58 -14.30
C LEU A 72 37.93 -29.48 -12.78
N LEU A 73 37.74 -30.59 -12.06
CA LEU A 73 37.92 -30.65 -10.61
C LEU A 73 39.40 -30.58 -10.21
N THR A 74 40.31 -31.14 -11.02
CA THR A 74 41.75 -30.92 -10.85
C THR A 74 42.10 -29.43 -10.90
N GLN A 75 41.53 -28.69 -11.85
CA GLN A 75 41.77 -27.24 -11.97
C GLN A 75 41.19 -26.45 -10.78
N ALA A 76 39.96 -26.74 -10.36
CA ALA A 76 39.36 -26.12 -9.18
C ALA A 76 40.17 -26.42 -7.91
N ALA A 77 40.58 -27.68 -7.72
CA ALA A 77 41.45 -28.09 -6.63
C ALA A 77 42.79 -27.36 -6.66
N ASN A 78 43.37 -27.15 -7.85
CA ASN A 78 44.64 -26.44 -8.02
C ASN A 78 44.60 -24.99 -7.53
N ARG A 79 43.44 -24.32 -7.62
CA ARG A 79 43.23 -22.95 -7.13
C ARG A 79 43.31 -22.83 -5.60
N ALA A 80 43.11 -23.92 -4.87
CA ALA A 80 43.26 -23.99 -3.42
C ALA A 80 44.73 -23.81 -2.92
N SER A 81 45.68 -23.67 -3.86
CA SER A 81 47.12 -23.50 -3.60
C SER A 81 47.69 -24.60 -2.67
N THR A 82 48.82 -24.35 -2.00
CA THR A 82 49.43 -25.24 -1.00
C THR A 82 48.87 -25.02 0.42
N LYS A 83 47.85 -24.17 0.56
CA LYS A 83 47.40 -23.66 1.87
C LYS A 83 46.09 -24.27 2.35
N VAL A 84 45.19 -24.64 1.44
CA VAL A 84 43.83 -25.07 1.78
C VAL A 84 43.69 -26.58 1.58
N CYS A 85 43.26 -27.29 2.63
CA CYS A 85 42.95 -28.71 2.56
C CYS A 85 41.64 -28.93 1.80
N ILE A 86 41.61 -29.90 0.89
CA ILE A 86 40.35 -30.36 0.28
C ILE A 86 40.14 -31.81 0.70
N CYS A 87 38.99 -32.10 1.29
CA CYS A 87 38.64 -33.46 1.70
C CYS A 87 37.21 -33.84 1.33
N VAL A 88 37.01 -35.16 1.18
CA VAL A 88 35.70 -35.79 1.06
C VAL A 88 35.36 -36.43 2.39
N CYS A 89 34.17 -36.14 2.87
CA CYS A 89 33.60 -36.64 4.10
C CYS A 89 32.32 -37.41 3.79
N SER A 90 32.11 -38.52 4.48
CA SER A 90 30.92 -39.34 4.34
C SER A 90 30.12 -39.41 5.64
N PHE A 91 28.81 -39.60 5.51
CA PHE A 91 27.93 -39.96 6.62
C PHE A 91 27.19 -41.28 6.35
N LYS A 92 26.69 -41.87 7.45
CA LYS A 92 25.89 -43.11 7.48
C LYS A 92 24.64 -42.89 8.34
N ARG A 93 24.03 -43.97 8.83
CA ARG A 93 22.81 -44.01 9.67
C ARG A 93 22.84 -43.08 10.88
N ASP A 94 24.02 -42.73 11.40
CA ASP A 94 24.15 -41.89 12.59
C ASP A 94 24.33 -40.40 12.31
N GLY A 95 24.41 -40.01 11.04
CA GLY A 95 24.65 -38.61 10.65
C GLY A 95 26.02 -38.07 11.10
N ALA A 96 26.94 -38.92 11.58
CA ALA A 96 28.28 -38.52 11.98
C ALA A 96 29.16 -38.36 10.72
N ILE A 97 29.83 -37.22 10.65
CA ILE A 97 30.70 -36.81 9.55
C ILE A 97 32.05 -37.47 9.76
N ARG A 98 32.43 -38.35 8.83
CA ARG A 98 33.69 -39.09 8.87
C ARG A 98 34.54 -38.69 7.68
N LEU A 99 35.84 -38.55 7.91
CA LEU A 99 36.78 -38.30 6.83
C LEU A 99 36.88 -39.56 5.96
N HIS A 100 36.67 -39.42 4.65
CA HIS A 100 36.84 -40.50 3.68
C HIS A 100 38.19 -40.41 2.98
N SER A 101 38.53 -39.23 2.46
CA SER A 101 39.80 -39.00 1.75
C SER A 101 40.24 -37.54 1.85
N GLN A 102 41.55 -37.31 1.93
CA GLN A 102 42.17 -35.99 1.80
C GLN A 102 42.79 -35.87 0.41
N LEU A 103 42.15 -35.08 -0.45
CA LEU A 103 42.52 -34.93 -1.84
C LEU A 103 43.70 -33.99 -2.02
N ARG A 104 43.82 -32.98 -1.15
CA ARG A 104 44.89 -31.98 -1.24
C ARG A 104 45.26 -31.41 0.13
N ASN A 105 46.54 -31.06 0.30
CA ASN A 105 47.11 -30.41 1.48
C ASN A 105 46.63 -31.04 2.81
N PRO A 106 46.97 -32.32 3.06
CA PRO A 106 46.39 -33.06 4.16
C PRO A 106 46.69 -32.43 5.52
N VAL A 107 45.66 -32.38 6.37
CA VAL A 107 45.71 -31.85 7.73
C VAL A 107 45.72 -33.01 8.71
N GLY A 108 46.70 -32.99 9.62
CA GLY A 108 46.80 -33.97 10.70
C GLY A 108 45.61 -33.87 11.67
N LYS A 109 45.15 -35.02 12.17
CA LYS A 109 44.03 -35.17 13.13
C LYS A 109 42.66 -34.69 12.62
N LEU A 110 42.52 -34.42 11.32
CA LEU A 110 41.27 -33.92 10.72
C LEU A 110 40.09 -34.86 10.94
N GLU A 111 40.29 -36.18 10.84
CA GLU A 111 39.27 -37.19 11.09
C GLU A 111 38.65 -37.07 12.49
N GLY A 112 39.50 -36.96 13.52
CA GLY A 112 39.05 -36.80 14.90
C GLY A 112 38.28 -35.48 15.11
N ILE A 113 38.67 -34.39 14.44
CA ILE A 113 37.95 -33.11 14.51
C ILE A 113 36.55 -33.27 13.90
N LEU A 114 36.45 -33.77 12.66
CA LEU A 114 35.18 -33.92 11.94
C LEU A 114 34.22 -34.85 12.67
N GLN A 115 34.73 -35.98 13.19
CA GLN A 115 33.92 -36.96 13.90
C GLN A 115 33.43 -36.42 15.26
N ASN A 116 34.32 -35.84 16.06
CA ASN A 116 33.97 -35.35 17.40
C ASN A 116 33.10 -34.09 17.36
N GLN A 117 33.23 -33.28 16.30
CA GLN A 117 32.50 -32.01 16.14
C GLN A 117 31.32 -32.10 15.16
N SER A 118 30.88 -33.32 14.79
CA SER A 118 29.77 -33.52 13.85
C SER A 118 28.50 -32.76 14.25
N THR A 119 28.15 -32.74 15.53
CA THR A 119 27.00 -31.97 16.03
C THR A 119 27.20 -30.46 15.89
N ALA A 120 28.38 -29.95 16.23
CA ALA A 120 28.70 -28.52 16.08
C ALA A 120 28.67 -28.08 14.60
N ILE A 121 29.18 -28.92 13.70
CA ILE A 121 29.14 -28.70 12.25
C ILE A 121 27.70 -28.67 11.74
N ARG A 122 26.86 -29.65 12.12
CA ARG A 122 25.43 -29.64 11.77
C ARG A 122 24.74 -28.38 12.27
N ASN A 123 24.99 -27.98 13.52
CA ASN A 123 24.42 -26.76 14.09
C ASN A 123 24.86 -25.50 13.33
N ALA A 124 26.09 -25.44 12.83
CA ALA A 124 26.54 -24.32 11.99
C ALA A 124 25.76 -24.25 10.66
N GLY A 125 25.51 -25.40 10.03
CA GLY A 125 24.67 -25.46 8.84
C GLY A 125 23.19 -25.12 9.12
N LEU A 126 22.62 -25.62 10.23
CA LEU A 126 21.27 -25.27 10.68
C LEU A 126 21.14 -23.77 10.98
N LYS A 127 22.15 -23.16 11.60
CA LYS A 127 22.22 -21.71 11.83
C LYS A 127 22.22 -20.91 10.53
N LYS A 128 22.93 -21.39 9.50
CA LYS A 128 22.89 -20.76 8.17
C LYS A 128 21.55 -20.95 7.47
N LEU A 129 20.96 -22.14 7.61
CA LEU A 129 19.69 -22.49 6.99
C LEU A 129 18.55 -21.65 7.58
N PHE A 130 18.42 -21.63 8.91
CA PHE A 130 17.42 -20.89 9.66
C PHE A 130 17.91 -19.50 10.05
N ASP A 131 18.44 -18.74 9.08
CA ASP A 131 18.80 -17.33 9.29
C ASP A 131 17.56 -16.55 9.75
N ALA A 132 17.68 -15.87 10.90
CA ALA A 132 16.63 -15.06 11.50
C ALA A 132 15.97 -14.09 10.51
N ARG A 133 16.74 -13.50 9.58
CA ARG A 133 16.20 -12.56 8.58
C ARG A 133 15.24 -13.19 7.58
N ARG A 134 15.28 -14.52 7.44
CA ARG A 134 14.43 -15.28 6.52
C ARG A 134 13.25 -15.90 7.23
N VAL A 135 13.48 -16.47 8.42
CA VAL A 135 12.46 -17.29 9.10
C VAL A 135 11.58 -16.52 10.08
N PHE A 136 11.98 -15.31 10.48
CA PHE A 136 11.09 -14.42 11.24
C PHE A 136 10.23 -13.59 10.31
N VAL A 137 8.92 -13.64 10.55
CA VAL A 137 7.97 -12.71 9.97
C VAL A 137 7.57 -11.70 11.04
N VAL A 138 7.82 -10.42 10.75
CA VAL A 138 7.53 -9.29 11.62
C VAL A 138 6.21 -8.65 11.19
N ALA A 139 5.35 -8.36 12.16
CA ALA A 139 4.12 -7.62 11.91
C ALA A 139 4.46 -6.20 11.44
N PRO A 140 3.73 -5.64 10.45
CA PRO A 140 3.91 -4.25 10.08
C PRO A 140 3.71 -3.31 11.29
N PRO A 141 4.37 -2.15 11.32
CA PRO A 141 4.20 -1.18 12.40
C PRO A 141 2.71 -0.85 12.63
N GLY A 142 2.24 -0.95 13.88
CA GLY A 142 0.83 -0.71 14.25
C GLY A 142 -0.05 -1.96 14.34
N PHE A 143 0.47 -3.13 13.97
CA PHE A 143 -0.25 -4.40 13.99
C PHE A 143 0.36 -5.42 14.94
N THR A 144 -0.46 -6.40 15.33
CA THR A 144 -0.06 -7.62 16.04
C THR A 144 -0.73 -8.80 15.36
N PHE A 145 -0.03 -9.91 15.21
CA PHE A 145 -0.64 -11.15 14.74
C PHE A 145 -1.48 -11.79 15.85
N VAL A 146 -2.60 -12.40 15.48
CA VAL A 146 -3.40 -13.25 16.35
C VAL A 146 -3.24 -14.70 15.86
N LYS A 147 -2.62 -15.54 16.70
CA LYS A 147 -2.46 -16.98 16.44
C LYS A 147 -3.80 -17.71 16.64
N PRO A 148 -4.02 -18.90 16.06
CA PRO A 148 -5.21 -19.72 16.31
C PRO A 148 -5.50 -19.98 17.81
N SER A 149 -4.43 -20.04 18.62
CA SER A 149 -4.50 -20.12 20.09
C SER A 149 -4.95 -18.85 20.80
N GLN A 150 -5.38 -17.81 20.07
CA GLN A 150 -5.76 -16.47 20.55
C GLN A 150 -4.61 -15.66 21.18
N LYS A 151 -3.38 -16.19 21.15
CA LYS A 151 -2.19 -15.45 21.61
C LYS A 151 -1.78 -14.40 20.58
N ARG A 152 -1.52 -13.18 21.07
CA ARG A 152 -1.02 -12.04 20.29
C ARG A 152 0.51 -12.04 20.24
N SER A 153 1.08 -11.74 19.07
CA SER A 153 2.52 -11.60 18.88
C SER A 153 2.84 -10.66 17.73
N THR A 154 3.88 -9.84 17.86
CA THR A 154 4.42 -9.03 16.76
C THR A 154 5.33 -9.84 15.83
N HIS A 155 5.64 -11.07 16.19
CA HIS A 155 6.56 -11.94 15.46
C HIS A 155 6.01 -13.37 15.36
N PHE A 156 6.30 -14.05 14.26
CA PHE A 156 6.11 -15.50 14.17
C PHE A 156 7.19 -16.16 13.32
N LEU A 157 7.39 -17.46 13.54
CA LEU A 157 8.37 -18.27 12.82
C LEU A 157 7.72 -18.95 11.61
N ARG A 158 8.38 -18.90 10.46
CA ARG A 158 8.04 -19.68 9.25
C ARG A 158 9.27 -20.45 8.76
N ALA A 159 9.30 -21.75 9.05
CA ALA A 159 10.38 -22.63 8.60
C ALA A 159 10.41 -22.83 7.08
N GLU A 160 9.27 -22.68 6.39
CA GLU A 160 9.18 -22.85 4.93
C GLU A 160 10.06 -21.85 4.14
N GLU A 161 10.31 -20.66 4.68
CA GLU A 161 11.16 -19.64 4.05
C GLU A 161 12.64 -20.09 3.95
N ALA A 162 13.05 -21.04 4.79
CA ALA A 162 14.38 -21.67 4.70
C ALA A 162 14.46 -22.77 3.62
N LEU A 163 13.32 -23.25 3.10
CA LEU A 163 13.20 -24.44 2.25
C LEU A 163 12.95 -24.10 0.77
N THR A 164 13.44 -22.95 0.31
CA THR A 164 13.28 -22.47 -1.07
C THR A 164 14.16 -23.23 -2.08
N GLU A 165 15.23 -23.88 -1.63
CA GLU A 165 16.20 -24.64 -2.43
C GLU A 165 16.16 -26.14 -2.08
N VAL A 166 16.46 -27.01 -3.04
CA VAL A 166 16.42 -28.48 -2.84
C VAL A 166 17.53 -28.92 -1.88
N GLU A 167 18.69 -28.31 -2.01
CA GLU A 167 19.89 -28.53 -1.23
C GLU A 167 19.62 -28.26 0.27
N SER A 168 18.83 -27.22 0.57
CA SER A 168 18.38 -26.87 1.91
C SER A 168 17.50 -27.95 2.54
N ALA A 169 16.50 -28.44 1.79
CA ALA A 169 15.59 -29.49 2.28
C ALA A 169 16.33 -30.80 2.55
N GLN A 170 17.31 -31.15 1.69
CA GLN A 170 18.11 -32.36 1.87
C GLN A 170 19.17 -32.22 2.96
N PHE A 171 19.78 -31.05 3.13
CA PHE A 171 20.66 -30.79 4.28
C PHE A 171 19.88 -30.94 5.59
N LEU A 172 18.63 -30.45 5.64
CA LEU A 172 17.78 -30.60 6.81
C LEU A 172 17.43 -32.07 7.08
N ALA A 173 17.17 -32.86 6.04
CA ALA A 173 17.00 -34.30 6.14
C ALA A 173 18.25 -35.02 6.67
N PHE A 174 19.45 -34.61 6.24
CA PHE A 174 20.72 -35.08 6.81
C PHE A 174 20.83 -34.74 8.30
N ALA A 175 20.46 -33.52 8.71
CA ALA A 175 20.50 -33.12 10.11
C ALA A 175 19.55 -33.95 11.00
N LEU A 176 18.42 -34.38 10.45
CA LEU A 176 17.43 -35.22 11.13
C LEU A 176 17.90 -36.66 11.42
N LEU A 177 18.99 -37.14 10.79
CA LEU A 177 19.51 -38.49 11.01
C LEU A 177 19.90 -38.78 12.46
N GLU A 178 20.38 -37.77 13.19
CA GLU A 178 20.71 -37.91 14.62
C GLU A 178 19.47 -38.27 15.44
N LYS A 179 18.36 -37.56 15.20
CA LYS A 179 17.07 -37.80 15.88
C LYS A 179 16.48 -39.15 15.45
N LEU A 180 16.61 -39.51 14.17
CA LEU A 180 16.17 -40.80 13.64
C LEU A 180 16.96 -41.97 14.25
N LYS A 181 18.27 -41.82 14.45
CA LYS A 181 19.11 -42.80 15.16
C LYS A 181 18.67 -42.95 16.61
N LYS A 182 18.45 -41.83 17.31
CA LYS A 182 17.99 -41.83 18.71
C LYS A 182 16.69 -42.61 18.86
N ARG A 183 15.72 -42.33 17.99
CA ARG A 183 14.46 -43.09 17.87
C ARG A 183 14.69 -44.58 17.62
N ALA A 184 15.54 -44.92 16.65
CA ALA A 184 15.82 -46.32 16.31
C ALA A 184 16.42 -47.09 17.50
N LEU A 185 17.26 -46.45 18.32
CA LEU A 185 17.83 -47.05 19.53
C LEU A 185 16.80 -47.20 20.66
N ALA A 186 15.90 -46.24 20.81
CA ALA A 186 14.89 -46.25 21.89
C ALA A 186 13.73 -47.22 21.62
N ILE A 187 13.29 -47.33 20.37
CA ILE A 187 12.05 -48.02 20.00
C ILE A 187 12.32 -49.31 19.20
N GLY A 188 13.30 -49.30 18.29
CA GLY A 188 13.64 -50.44 17.43
C GLY A 188 12.64 -50.79 16.32
N ALA A 189 11.45 -50.18 16.29
CA ALA A 189 10.41 -50.45 15.29
C ALA A 189 10.58 -49.67 13.97
N GLN A 190 10.13 -50.28 12.87
CA GLN A 190 10.19 -49.74 11.51
C GLN A 190 9.20 -48.58 11.32
N LEU A 191 9.50 -47.67 10.39
CA LEU A 191 8.62 -46.55 10.07
C LEU A 191 7.60 -46.91 8.99
N ASP A 192 6.32 -46.72 9.31
CA ASP A 192 5.21 -46.84 8.36
C ASP A 192 4.80 -45.46 7.81
N VAL A 193 4.92 -44.41 8.63
CA VAL A 193 4.47 -43.06 8.29
C VAL A 193 5.38 -41.96 8.84
N ILE A 194 5.61 -40.94 8.01
CA ILE A 194 6.19 -39.66 8.39
C ILE A 194 5.06 -38.63 8.37
N PHE A 195 4.73 -38.07 9.53
CA PHE A 195 3.76 -37.00 9.65
C PHE A 195 4.46 -35.65 9.50
N VAL A 196 3.79 -34.71 8.82
CA VAL A 196 4.18 -33.30 8.78
C VAL A 196 3.02 -32.44 9.22
N ASP A 197 3.29 -31.39 9.99
CA ASP A 197 2.26 -30.45 10.42
C ASP A 197 1.68 -29.64 9.25
N THR A 198 2.51 -29.30 8.26
CA THR A 198 2.09 -28.57 7.06
C THR A 198 2.72 -29.18 5.81
N MET A 199 1.99 -29.15 4.69
CA MET A 199 2.55 -29.54 3.39
C MET A 199 3.72 -28.65 2.94
N ALA A 200 3.90 -27.47 3.55
CA ALA A 200 5.03 -26.60 3.27
C ALA A 200 6.41 -27.23 3.57
N ILE A 201 6.48 -28.19 4.50
CA ILE A 201 7.73 -28.90 4.83
C ILE A 201 7.79 -30.33 4.24
N ALA A 202 6.85 -30.69 3.36
CA ALA A 202 6.77 -32.04 2.79
C ALA A 202 8.04 -32.43 2.02
N SER A 203 8.73 -31.46 1.41
CA SER A 203 10.01 -31.67 0.72
C SER A 203 11.07 -32.29 1.63
N VAL A 204 11.12 -31.89 2.91
CA VAL A 204 12.03 -32.42 3.92
C VAL A 204 11.66 -33.85 4.29
N ALA A 205 10.37 -34.14 4.47
CA ALA A 205 9.88 -35.48 4.76
C ALA A 205 10.18 -36.46 3.61
N TYR A 206 9.99 -36.03 2.36
CA TYR A 206 10.36 -36.84 1.20
C TYR A 206 11.87 -37.04 1.09
N ALA A 207 12.68 -36.01 1.33
CA ALA A 207 14.13 -36.14 1.36
C ALA A 207 14.60 -37.13 2.46
N LEU A 208 14.04 -37.01 3.67
CA LEU A 208 14.33 -37.92 4.78
C LEU A 208 13.92 -39.36 4.45
N ARG A 209 12.77 -39.55 3.80
CA ARG A 209 12.31 -40.87 3.35
C ARG A 209 13.31 -41.53 2.40
N GLU A 210 13.82 -40.78 1.41
CA GLU A 210 14.81 -41.32 0.46
C GLU A 210 16.09 -41.73 1.20
N ILE A 211 16.62 -40.88 2.08
CA ILE A 211 17.82 -41.19 2.88
C ILE A 211 17.57 -42.39 3.82
N TYR A 212 16.39 -42.47 4.44
CA TYR A 212 16.01 -43.59 5.30
C TYR A 212 16.00 -44.92 4.53
N CYS A 213 15.36 -44.94 3.36
CA CYS A 213 15.29 -46.15 2.53
C CYS A 213 16.67 -46.58 2.06
N SER A 214 17.51 -45.62 1.64
CA SER A 214 18.89 -45.88 1.20
C SER A 214 19.75 -46.45 2.34
N LEU A 215 19.80 -45.77 3.48
CA LEU A 215 20.72 -46.12 4.57
C LEU A 215 20.26 -47.33 5.40
N TYR A 216 18.94 -47.52 5.59
CA TYR A 216 18.39 -48.58 6.44
C TYR A 216 17.95 -49.81 5.65
N GLU A 217 17.85 -49.74 4.32
CA GLU A 217 17.36 -50.82 3.45
C GLU A 217 15.94 -51.30 3.85
N LEU A 218 15.09 -50.35 4.26
CA LEU A 218 13.74 -50.59 4.73
C LEU A 218 12.67 -50.11 3.73
N PRO A 219 11.41 -50.58 3.85
CA PRO A 219 10.29 -50.12 3.03
C PRO A 219 10.07 -48.60 3.13
N ARG A 220 9.45 -48.03 2.09
CA ARG A 220 9.17 -46.59 2.00
C ARG A 220 7.99 -46.21 2.91
N PRO A 221 8.19 -45.43 3.99
CA PRO A 221 7.08 -44.90 4.77
C PRO A 221 6.24 -43.91 3.94
N ARG A 222 4.96 -43.82 4.28
CA ARG A 222 4.04 -42.81 3.71
C ARG A 222 4.36 -41.43 4.29
N VAL A 223 4.11 -40.36 3.53
CA VAL A 223 4.17 -38.99 4.05
C VAL A 223 2.75 -38.44 4.13
N VAL A 224 2.34 -37.94 5.29
CA VAL A 224 0.96 -37.49 5.57
C VAL A 224 0.97 -36.13 6.26
N SER A 225 0.18 -35.17 5.76
CA SER A 225 -0.07 -33.89 6.44
C SER A 225 -1.09 -34.07 7.55
N PHE A 226 -0.90 -33.35 8.65
CA PHE A 226 -1.94 -33.20 9.66
C PHE A 226 -2.55 -31.81 9.77
N HIS A 227 -2.20 -30.90 8.86
CA HIS A 227 -2.85 -29.60 8.73
C HIS A 227 -2.85 -28.79 10.05
N SER A 228 -1.71 -28.82 10.75
CA SER A 228 -1.41 -28.11 12.00
C SER A 228 -2.44 -28.37 13.12
N HIS A 229 -2.97 -27.34 13.78
CA HIS A 229 -3.91 -27.53 14.87
C HIS A 229 -5.31 -27.99 14.40
N ASP A 230 -5.72 -27.61 13.19
CA ASP A 230 -7.08 -27.88 12.69
C ASP A 230 -7.27 -29.37 12.39
N GLY A 231 -6.31 -29.98 11.68
CA GLY A 231 -6.34 -31.41 11.36
C GLY A 231 -5.90 -32.33 12.50
N LEU A 232 -5.42 -31.78 13.63
CA LEU A 232 -5.05 -32.57 14.81
C LEU A 232 -6.24 -33.39 15.32
N THR A 233 -7.49 -32.96 15.12
CA THR A 233 -8.70 -33.64 15.61
C THR A 233 -9.09 -34.87 14.78
N GLU A 234 -8.82 -34.87 13.47
CA GLU A 234 -9.29 -35.87 12.51
C GLU A 234 -8.34 -37.06 12.30
N ILE A 235 -7.18 -37.04 12.97
CA ILE A 235 -6.14 -38.05 12.73
C ILE A 235 -6.26 -39.26 13.63
N ASP A 236 -6.18 -40.42 12.97
CA ASP A 236 -5.97 -41.72 13.59
C ASP A 236 -4.55 -41.82 14.15
N ALA A 237 -4.46 -42.17 15.43
CA ALA A 237 -3.17 -42.36 16.08
C ALA A 237 -2.42 -43.53 15.41
N PRO A 238 -1.15 -43.35 14.99
CA PRO A 238 -0.35 -44.44 14.44
C PRO A 238 -0.10 -45.52 15.50
N LEU A 239 0.24 -46.73 15.06
CA LEU A 239 0.73 -47.76 15.97
C LEU A 239 2.00 -47.25 16.68
N TYR A 240 2.10 -47.55 17.97
CA TYR A 240 3.23 -47.11 18.79
C TYR A 240 4.56 -47.51 18.16
N GLY A 241 5.46 -46.55 17.96
CA GLY A 241 6.77 -46.82 17.39
C GLY A 241 6.79 -46.99 15.87
N THR A 242 5.72 -46.67 15.14
CA THR A 242 5.67 -46.75 13.67
C THR A 242 5.71 -45.40 12.96
N SER A 243 5.80 -44.30 13.71
CA SER A 243 5.70 -42.94 13.16
C SER A 243 6.94 -42.07 13.38
N PHE A 244 7.12 -41.08 12.51
CA PHE A 244 8.05 -39.98 12.75
C PHE A 244 7.38 -38.65 12.36
N THR A 245 7.23 -37.75 13.31
CA THR A 245 6.44 -36.52 13.17
C THR A 245 7.37 -35.33 13.11
N LEU A 246 7.28 -34.57 12.03
CA LEU A 246 7.98 -33.31 11.83
C LEU A 246 7.03 -32.14 12.04
N ILE A 247 7.39 -31.24 12.93
CA ILE A 247 6.68 -29.98 13.16
C ILE A 247 7.54 -28.85 12.61
N SER A 248 7.00 -28.06 11.69
CA SER A 248 7.72 -27.04 10.94
C SER A 248 8.38 -26.00 11.84
N ALA A 249 7.60 -25.27 12.63
CA ALA A 249 8.09 -24.34 13.62
C ALA A 249 7.09 -24.17 14.77
N SER A 250 7.60 -23.97 15.98
CA SER A 250 6.76 -23.67 17.13
C SER A 250 7.49 -22.72 18.08
N SER A 251 6.94 -21.52 18.29
CA SER A 251 7.57 -20.53 19.18
C SER A 251 7.57 -20.96 20.65
N SER A 252 6.69 -21.90 21.05
CA SER A 252 6.53 -22.33 22.44
C SER A 252 6.47 -23.85 22.59
N MET A 253 6.82 -24.61 21.55
CA MET A 253 6.74 -26.08 21.52
C MET A 253 5.33 -26.68 21.78
N ASN A 254 4.26 -25.88 21.79
CA ASN A 254 2.91 -26.34 22.17
C ASN A 254 2.36 -27.45 21.27
N LEU A 255 2.47 -27.30 19.94
CA LEU A 255 1.95 -28.29 18.99
C LEU A 255 2.59 -29.67 19.17
N GLU A 256 3.88 -29.69 19.53
CA GLU A 256 4.60 -30.93 19.86
C GLU A 256 4.00 -31.62 21.09
N GLN A 257 3.74 -30.86 22.15
CA GLN A 257 3.14 -31.40 23.38
C GLN A 257 1.71 -31.89 23.15
N GLU A 258 0.91 -31.16 22.37
CA GLU A 258 -0.44 -31.57 21.98
C GLU A 258 -0.42 -32.86 21.16
N TRP A 259 0.50 -32.97 20.19
CA TRP A 259 0.68 -34.17 19.40
C TRP A 259 1.07 -35.39 20.26
N LYS A 260 2.08 -35.24 21.12
CA LYS A 260 2.53 -36.29 22.05
C LYS A 260 1.38 -36.75 22.94
N LYS A 261 0.58 -35.81 23.47
CA LYS A 261 -0.58 -36.11 24.31
C LYS A 261 -1.69 -36.84 23.56
N LYS A 262 -1.99 -36.44 22.32
CA LYS A 262 -3.07 -37.04 21.51
C LYS A 262 -2.69 -38.43 21.01
N THR A 263 -1.52 -38.58 20.40
CA THR A 263 -1.11 -39.84 19.75
C THR A 263 -0.51 -40.83 20.74
N ARG A 264 -0.06 -40.38 21.92
CA ARG A 264 0.70 -41.18 22.89
C ARG A 264 1.93 -41.86 22.28
N CYS A 265 2.50 -41.24 21.23
CA CYS A 265 3.73 -41.70 20.61
C CYS A 265 4.93 -41.54 21.57
N HIS A 266 6.03 -42.24 21.28
CA HIS A 266 7.25 -42.06 22.05
C HIS A 266 7.83 -40.64 21.81
N PRO A 267 8.44 -39.97 22.82
CA PRO A 267 8.96 -38.60 22.64
C PRO A 267 9.96 -38.44 21.49
N ASP A 268 10.81 -39.44 21.25
CA ASP A 268 11.77 -39.47 20.13
C ASP A 268 11.11 -39.72 18.75
N GLU A 269 9.78 -39.88 18.67
CA GLU A 269 9.04 -39.91 17.40
C GLU A 269 8.64 -38.51 16.92
N VAL A 270 8.86 -37.46 17.70
CA VAL A 270 8.42 -36.09 17.35
C VAL A 270 9.60 -35.15 17.36
N VAL A 271 9.74 -34.34 16.31
CA VAL A 271 10.79 -33.34 16.19
C VAL A 271 10.20 -32.04 15.66
N THR A 272 10.29 -30.98 16.45
CA THR A 272 10.10 -29.61 15.96
C THR A 272 11.39 -29.13 15.26
N LEU A 273 11.29 -28.69 14.01
CA LEU A 273 12.47 -28.29 13.22
C LEU A 273 13.07 -26.97 13.71
N LEU A 274 12.22 -26.00 14.05
CA LEU A 274 12.63 -24.66 14.47
C LEU A 274 11.82 -24.16 15.68
N THR A 275 12.53 -23.70 16.70
CA THR A 275 11.93 -23.06 17.89
C THR A 275 12.74 -21.83 18.30
N LEU A 276 12.33 -21.15 19.38
CA LEU A 276 13.10 -20.09 20.04
C LEU A 276 13.86 -20.66 21.24
N ASP A 277 15.04 -20.10 21.53
CA ASP A 277 15.84 -20.46 22.72
C ASP A 277 15.16 -20.14 24.06
N CYS A 278 14.16 -19.24 24.05
CA CYS A 278 13.33 -18.93 25.20
C CYS A 278 12.20 -19.95 25.45
N ALA A 279 11.93 -20.86 24.52
CA ALA A 279 10.86 -21.84 24.66
C ALA A 279 11.21 -22.91 25.71
N GLU A 280 10.22 -23.34 26.48
CA GLU A 280 10.33 -24.53 27.32
C GLU A 280 10.58 -25.76 26.43
N HIS A 281 11.54 -26.60 26.81
CA HIS A 281 11.97 -27.77 26.05
C HIS A 281 12.56 -27.49 24.66
N HIS A 282 13.16 -26.30 24.45
CA HIS A 282 13.80 -25.96 23.17
C HIS A 282 14.92 -26.94 22.76
N GLU A 283 15.52 -27.65 23.73
CA GLU A 283 16.53 -28.68 23.51
C GLU A 283 16.01 -29.93 22.74
N ASP A 284 14.70 -30.17 22.76
CA ASP A 284 14.08 -31.28 22.03
C ASP A 284 13.95 -30.98 20.53
N ALA A 285 13.90 -29.71 20.16
CA ALA A 285 13.86 -29.28 18.76
C ALA A 285 15.16 -29.65 18.01
N LEU A 286 15.12 -29.51 16.68
CA LEU A 286 16.30 -29.66 15.85
C LEU A 286 17.19 -28.42 15.91
N TYR A 287 16.61 -27.23 15.94
CA TYR A 287 17.33 -25.97 16.08
C TYR A 287 16.52 -24.94 16.88
N ALA A 288 17.17 -24.32 17.87
CA ALA A 288 16.63 -23.19 18.62
C ALA A 288 17.32 -21.91 18.16
N LEU A 289 16.53 -20.95 17.69
CA LEU A 289 16.98 -19.66 17.21
C LEU A 289 17.04 -18.68 18.40
N GLU A 290 18.08 -17.84 18.41
CA GLU A 290 18.23 -16.78 19.41
C GLU A 290 17.04 -15.82 19.34
N THR A 291 16.42 -15.56 20.49
CA THR A 291 15.26 -14.66 20.59
C THR A 291 15.67 -13.21 20.28
N PRO A 292 15.09 -12.54 19.26
CA PRO A 292 15.38 -11.15 18.97
C PRO A 292 15.04 -10.20 20.14
N ASP A 293 15.83 -9.14 20.29
CA ASP A 293 15.57 -8.05 21.22
C ASP A 293 14.13 -7.48 21.02
N GLY A 294 13.30 -7.58 22.05
CA GLY A 294 11.93 -7.03 22.06
C GLY A 294 10.79 -8.06 22.04
N ILE A 295 11.08 -9.37 21.97
CA ILE A 295 10.10 -10.43 22.26
C ILE A 295 10.00 -10.61 23.78
N ASP A 296 9.41 -9.62 24.46
CA ASP A 296 9.17 -9.65 25.90
C ASP A 296 7.76 -10.25 26.13
N ASP A 297 7.69 -11.56 26.37
CA ASP A 297 6.45 -12.32 26.63
C ASP A 297 5.64 -11.77 27.83
N GLY A 298 6.26 -10.91 28.65
CA GLY A 298 5.67 -10.31 29.85
C GLY A 298 4.80 -9.06 29.64
N ARG A 299 4.71 -8.47 28.43
CA ARG A 299 3.96 -7.22 28.21
C ARG A 299 2.67 -7.39 27.39
N GLN A 300 1.80 -8.31 27.80
CA GLN A 300 0.42 -8.39 27.28
C GLN A 300 -0.35 -7.04 27.34
N GLN A 301 0.06 -6.13 28.24
CA GLN A 301 -0.60 -4.82 28.43
C GLN A 301 -0.35 -3.78 27.33
N ARG A 302 0.61 -3.95 26.41
CA ARG A 302 0.86 -2.97 25.31
C ARG A 302 0.21 -3.32 23.98
N TYR A 303 -0.30 -4.56 23.79
CA TYR A 303 -0.98 -4.96 22.55
C TYR A 303 -2.41 -4.43 22.42
N GLY A 304 -2.98 -3.83 23.47
CA GLY A 304 -4.34 -3.25 23.42
C GLY A 304 -4.48 -2.07 22.47
N GLN A 305 -3.36 -1.46 22.04
CA GLN A 305 -3.32 -0.34 21.09
C GLN A 305 -2.95 -0.76 19.65
N LEU A 306 -2.55 -2.02 19.44
CA LEU A 306 -2.14 -2.55 18.13
C LEU A 306 -3.32 -3.32 17.51
N LYS A 307 -3.50 -3.20 16.19
CA LYS A 307 -4.61 -3.86 15.48
C LYS A 307 -4.28 -5.33 15.20
N ASP A 308 -5.27 -6.19 15.40
CA ASP A 308 -5.16 -7.64 15.23
C ASP A 308 -5.16 -8.02 13.75
N LEU A 309 -4.11 -8.71 13.30
CA LEU A 309 -4.06 -9.43 12.02
C LEU A 309 -4.28 -10.91 12.32
N SER A 310 -5.48 -11.41 12.02
CA SER A 310 -5.77 -12.84 12.08
C SER A 310 -4.92 -13.56 11.05
N ILE A 311 -4.15 -14.54 11.51
CA ILE A 311 -3.44 -15.44 10.63
C ILE A 311 -4.31 -16.68 10.41
N VAL A 312 -4.58 -17.05 9.15
CA VAL A 312 -5.49 -18.17 8.81
C VAL A 312 -4.75 -19.23 7.98
N GLY A 313 -5.06 -20.51 8.26
CA GLY A 313 -4.59 -21.67 7.52
C GLY A 313 -3.16 -22.12 7.84
N GLU A 314 -2.78 -23.28 7.30
CA GLU A 314 -1.49 -23.97 7.55
C GLU A 314 -0.24 -23.20 7.11
N ARG A 315 -0.39 -22.23 6.20
CA ARG A 315 0.71 -21.39 5.70
C ARG A 315 0.86 -20.10 6.48
N PHE A 316 0.00 -19.89 7.47
CA PHE A 316 0.00 -18.69 8.29
C PHE A 316 0.01 -17.40 7.43
N ALA A 317 -0.78 -17.39 6.35
CA ALA A 317 -0.91 -16.24 5.46
C ALA A 317 -1.86 -15.18 6.07
N PRO A 318 -1.63 -13.88 5.82
CA PRO A 318 -2.63 -12.86 6.12
C PRO A 318 -3.92 -13.19 5.36
N GLU A 319 -5.07 -13.13 6.03
CA GLU A 319 -6.37 -13.32 5.40
C GLU A 319 -6.51 -12.37 4.18
N ASP A 320 -6.97 -12.90 3.04
CA ASP A 320 -7.34 -12.08 1.87
C ASP A 320 -8.54 -11.21 2.28
N LEU A 321 -8.26 -10.02 2.82
CA LEU A 321 -9.30 -9.09 3.25
C LEU A 321 -10.07 -8.63 2.01
N LEU A 322 -11.29 -9.17 1.83
CA LEU A 322 -12.22 -8.71 0.80
C LEU A 322 -12.36 -7.18 0.89
N PRO A 323 -12.48 -6.46 -0.24
CA PRO A 323 -12.62 -5.02 -0.20
C PRO A 323 -13.80 -4.58 0.68
N LYS A 324 -13.56 -3.61 1.57
CA LYS A 324 -14.63 -2.97 2.32
C LYS A 324 -15.42 -2.08 1.39
N SER A 325 -16.72 -2.30 1.29
CA SER A 325 -17.62 -1.53 0.44
C SER A 325 -18.38 -0.47 1.25
N VAL A 326 -18.36 0.78 0.79
CA VAL A 326 -18.94 1.93 1.52
C VAL A 326 -20.11 2.54 0.76
N LEU A 327 -21.26 2.62 1.43
CA LEU A 327 -22.49 3.22 0.90
C LEU A 327 -22.71 4.62 1.48
N LEU A 328 -22.78 5.63 0.61
CA LEU A 328 -22.93 7.03 0.99
C LEU A 328 -24.36 7.32 1.46
N LYS A 329 -24.50 7.66 2.74
CA LYS A 329 -25.75 8.06 3.39
C LYS A 329 -25.78 9.55 3.73
N LYS A 330 -26.87 10.25 3.39
CA LYS A 330 -27.10 11.67 3.73
C LYS A 330 -26.93 11.96 5.23
N ALA A 331 -27.49 11.12 6.09
CA ALA A 331 -27.46 11.31 7.55
C ALA A 331 -26.06 11.23 8.17
N LYS A 332 -25.08 10.65 7.45
CA LYS A 332 -23.72 10.45 7.97
C LYS A 332 -22.70 11.31 7.24
N HIS A 333 -22.75 11.35 5.92
CA HIS A 333 -21.67 11.93 5.11
C HIS A 333 -21.92 13.39 4.70
N ARG A 334 -23.16 13.90 4.79
CA ARG A 334 -23.46 15.28 4.40
C ARG A 334 -22.62 16.28 5.19
N VAL A 335 -22.04 17.25 4.47
CA VAL A 335 -21.29 18.36 5.05
C VAL A 335 -22.10 19.65 4.88
N GLU A 336 -22.39 20.37 5.97
CA GLU A 336 -23.23 21.57 5.89
C GLU A 336 -22.50 22.76 5.27
N SER A 337 -21.19 22.90 5.52
CA SER A 337 -20.39 24.01 4.98
C SER A 337 -20.38 24.03 3.45
N VAL A 338 -20.34 22.87 2.79
CA VAL A 338 -20.39 22.81 1.32
C VAL A 338 -21.80 23.05 0.77
N ALA A 339 -22.85 22.70 1.51
CA ALA A 339 -24.22 23.02 1.13
C ALA A 339 -24.45 24.54 1.15
N HIS A 340 -23.96 25.22 2.20
CA HIS A 340 -23.98 26.69 2.28
C HIS A 340 -23.13 27.35 1.19
N PHE A 341 -21.92 26.84 0.96
CA PHE A 341 -21.03 27.31 -0.11
C PHE A 341 -21.69 27.17 -1.50
N SER A 342 -22.32 26.03 -1.78
CA SER A 342 -22.98 25.79 -3.06
C SER A 342 -24.22 26.67 -3.23
N LYS A 343 -25.00 26.88 -2.16
CA LYS A 343 -26.12 27.82 -2.17
C LYS A 343 -25.66 29.25 -2.51
N ALA A 344 -24.50 29.65 -2.01
CA ALA A 344 -23.95 30.99 -2.23
C ALA A 344 -23.39 31.19 -3.65
N PHE A 345 -22.77 30.18 -4.25
CA PHE A 345 -21.95 30.38 -5.46
C PHE A 345 -22.28 29.50 -6.66
N ALA A 346 -23.04 28.40 -6.51
CA ALA A 346 -23.24 27.46 -7.61
C ALA A 346 -23.98 28.11 -8.80
N LYS A 347 -24.91 29.04 -8.54
CA LYS A 347 -25.75 29.67 -9.58
C LYS A 347 -25.23 31.01 -10.09
N THR A 348 -24.17 31.55 -9.49
CA THR A 348 -23.75 32.93 -9.74
C THR A 348 -22.88 33.05 -11.00
N GLY A 349 -22.47 31.93 -11.61
CA GLY A 349 -21.49 31.91 -12.69
C GLY A 349 -20.07 32.27 -12.23
N ARG A 350 -19.85 32.42 -10.92
CA ARG A 350 -18.54 32.74 -10.31
C ARG A 350 -17.76 31.51 -9.88
N LEU A 351 -18.38 30.32 -9.89
CA LEU A 351 -17.76 29.05 -9.58
C LEU A 351 -17.51 28.27 -10.87
N ALA A 352 -16.26 27.90 -11.14
CA ALA A 352 -15.84 27.22 -12.36
C ALA A 352 -14.96 26.00 -12.06
N VAL A 353 -14.83 25.11 -13.06
CA VAL A 353 -13.98 23.92 -13.02
C VAL A 353 -12.86 24.06 -14.05
N GLN A 354 -11.64 23.65 -13.67
CA GLN A 354 -10.43 23.83 -14.48
C GLN A 354 -10.24 25.30 -14.90
N ALA A 355 -10.38 26.24 -13.97
CA ALA A 355 -10.14 27.65 -14.26
C ALA A 355 -8.87 28.18 -13.57
N ARG A 356 -8.34 29.27 -14.12
CA ARG A 356 -7.22 30.02 -13.54
C ARG A 356 -7.54 31.50 -13.47
N GLY A 357 -6.79 32.23 -12.64
CA GLY A 357 -6.86 33.69 -12.61
C GLY A 357 -6.40 34.32 -13.92
N SER A 358 -6.61 35.62 -14.09
CA SER A 358 -6.37 36.37 -15.34
C SER A 358 -4.91 36.44 -15.78
N VAL A 359 -3.97 35.90 -15.01
CA VAL A 359 -2.56 35.81 -15.39
C VAL A 359 -2.33 34.45 -16.06
N PRO A 360 -1.77 34.38 -17.28
CA PRO A 360 -1.57 33.11 -17.99
C PRO A 360 -0.74 32.08 -17.20
N THR A 361 0.20 32.53 -16.37
CA THR A 361 1.03 31.68 -15.50
C THR A 361 0.35 31.24 -14.21
N ALA A 362 -0.90 31.69 -13.96
CA ALA A 362 -1.64 31.30 -12.78
C ALA A 362 -1.93 29.80 -12.77
N LYS A 363 -1.66 29.15 -11.64
CA LYS A 363 -1.91 27.72 -11.47
C LYS A 363 -3.40 27.41 -11.61
N VAL A 364 -3.74 26.51 -12.54
CA VAL A 364 -5.10 26.01 -12.75
C VAL A 364 -5.64 25.37 -11.48
N ARG A 365 -6.92 25.59 -11.21
CA ARG A 365 -7.63 25.05 -10.05
C ARG A 365 -8.75 24.14 -10.54
N PRO A 366 -8.87 22.93 -9.97
CA PRO A 366 -9.96 22.02 -10.32
C PRO A 366 -11.31 22.61 -9.93
N ILE A 367 -11.37 23.37 -8.83
CA ILE A 367 -12.52 24.18 -8.45
C ILE A 367 -12.01 25.59 -8.17
N PHE A 368 -12.50 26.54 -8.96
CA PHE A 368 -12.10 27.94 -8.92
C PHE A 368 -13.30 28.80 -8.55
N LEU A 369 -13.14 29.66 -7.55
CA LEU A 369 -14.11 30.68 -7.19
C LEU A 369 -13.53 32.05 -7.56
N ASP A 370 -14.24 32.78 -8.42
CA ASP A 370 -13.99 34.20 -8.63
C ASP A 370 -14.41 34.97 -7.37
N GLY A 371 -13.43 35.49 -6.64
CA GLY A 371 -13.66 36.21 -5.38
C GLY A 371 -14.55 37.44 -5.50
N ARG A 372 -14.80 37.97 -6.70
CA ARG A 372 -15.80 39.03 -6.92
C ARG A 372 -17.22 38.58 -6.57
N GLY A 373 -17.51 37.28 -6.65
CA GLY A 373 -18.79 36.71 -6.20
C GLY A 373 -19.04 36.87 -4.70
N LEU A 374 -18.00 37.12 -3.88
CA LEU A 374 -18.18 37.46 -2.46
C LEU A 374 -18.79 38.86 -2.29
N LEU A 375 -18.43 39.82 -3.15
CA LEU A 375 -18.94 41.19 -3.10
C LEU A 375 -20.44 41.26 -3.47
N GLU A 376 -20.91 40.30 -4.27
CA GLU A 376 -22.31 40.15 -4.68
C GLU A 376 -23.16 39.42 -3.61
N ASN A 377 -22.53 38.90 -2.55
CA ASN A 377 -23.19 38.10 -1.53
C ASN A 377 -23.49 38.91 -0.27
N ASP A 378 -24.78 39.17 -0.01
CA ASP A 378 -25.25 39.92 1.15
C ASP A 378 -24.85 39.30 2.51
N GLU A 379 -24.78 37.97 2.60
CA GLU A 379 -24.33 37.28 3.82
C GLU A 379 -22.85 37.51 4.09
N PHE A 380 -22.02 37.57 3.03
CA PHE A 380 -20.63 37.96 3.15
C PHE A 380 -20.50 39.43 3.59
N GLY A 381 -21.30 40.33 3.02
CA GLY A 381 -21.35 41.73 3.45
C GLY A 381 -21.65 41.89 4.94
N LYS A 382 -22.66 41.17 5.46
CA LYS A 382 -23.00 41.14 6.90
C LYS A 382 -21.89 40.53 7.75
N PHE A 383 -21.25 39.46 7.26
CA PHE A 383 -20.11 38.85 7.94
C PHE A 383 -18.93 39.82 8.03
N ALA A 384 -18.55 40.44 6.91
CA ALA A 384 -17.46 41.41 6.85
C ALA A 384 -17.76 42.60 7.78
N ASP A 385 -18.95 43.17 7.71
CA ASP A 385 -19.36 44.27 8.59
C ASP A 385 -19.25 43.90 10.07
N LYS A 386 -19.68 42.69 10.45
CA LYS A 386 -19.52 42.17 11.82
C LYS A 386 -18.06 42.09 12.24
N VAL A 387 -17.17 41.57 11.38
CA VAL A 387 -15.72 41.47 11.66
C VAL A 387 -15.11 42.86 11.81
N LEU A 388 -15.44 43.79 10.91
CA LEU A 388 -14.93 45.17 10.93
C LEU A 388 -15.41 45.93 12.18
N CYS A 389 -16.69 45.85 12.52
CA CYS A 389 -17.27 46.60 13.63
C CYS A 389 -16.97 46.01 15.02
N GLN A 390 -16.88 44.68 15.14
CA GLN A 390 -16.83 44.01 16.45
C GLN A 390 -15.47 43.38 16.78
N LYS A 391 -14.64 43.09 15.77
CA LYS A 391 -13.43 42.27 15.96
C LYS A 391 -12.14 42.95 15.49
N THR A 392 -12.26 44.04 14.73
CA THR A 392 -11.11 44.81 14.24
C THR A 392 -10.77 45.93 15.23
N PRO A 393 -9.52 46.01 15.73
CA PRO A 393 -9.13 47.07 16.66
C PRO A 393 -9.25 48.47 16.06
N ALA A 394 -9.67 49.44 16.88
CA ALA A 394 -9.78 50.85 16.47
C ALA A 394 -8.43 51.48 16.05
N SER A 395 -7.32 50.92 16.53
CA SER A 395 -5.96 51.35 16.17
C SER A 395 -5.50 50.90 14.79
N VAL A 396 -6.38 50.30 13.96
CA VAL A 396 -6.01 49.82 12.63
C VAL A 396 -5.51 50.97 11.77
N LYS A 397 -4.34 50.86 11.13
CA LYS A 397 -3.84 51.92 10.20
C LYS A 397 -3.58 51.41 8.80
N THR A 398 -3.28 50.13 8.69
CA THR A 398 -2.89 49.48 7.44
C THR A 398 -3.81 48.30 7.17
N ILE A 399 -4.24 48.18 5.91
CA ILE A 399 -4.90 46.99 5.38
C ILE A 399 -3.93 46.34 4.39
N VAL A 400 -3.52 45.11 4.71
CA VAL A 400 -2.73 44.28 3.80
C VAL A 400 -3.66 43.38 3.02
N TYR A 401 -3.52 43.29 1.71
CA TYR A 401 -4.34 42.39 0.87
C TYR A 401 -3.47 41.44 0.06
N GLN A 402 -3.97 40.23 -0.16
CA GLN A 402 -3.37 39.27 -1.10
C GLN A 402 -3.40 39.87 -2.52
N SER A 403 -2.30 39.80 -3.28
CA SER A 403 -2.16 40.39 -4.62
C SER A 403 -3.04 39.73 -5.69
N ASP A 404 -4.34 39.93 -5.57
CA ASP A 404 -5.35 39.58 -6.56
C ASP A 404 -6.46 40.65 -6.57
N ALA A 405 -7.14 40.77 -7.72
CA ALA A 405 -8.12 41.83 -7.94
C ALA A 405 -9.30 41.77 -6.94
N ALA A 406 -9.76 40.58 -6.57
CA ALA A 406 -10.89 40.43 -5.66
C ALA A 406 -10.53 40.84 -4.23
N SER A 407 -9.36 40.41 -3.74
CA SER A 407 -8.85 40.80 -2.41
C SER A 407 -8.64 42.31 -2.32
N HIS A 408 -8.16 42.94 -3.38
CA HIS A 408 -8.00 44.40 -3.44
C HIS A 408 -9.35 45.14 -3.33
N GLU A 409 -10.37 44.71 -4.08
CA GLU A 409 -11.70 45.33 -4.03
C GLU A 409 -12.38 45.13 -2.66
N ILE A 410 -12.26 43.94 -2.06
CA ILE A 410 -12.72 43.71 -0.68
C ILE A 410 -11.97 44.62 0.30
N ALA A 411 -10.65 44.76 0.14
CA ALA A 411 -9.84 45.62 1.00
C ALA A 411 -10.26 47.11 0.90
N LYS A 412 -10.58 47.61 -0.30
CA LYS A 412 -11.13 48.97 -0.48
C LYS A 412 -12.47 49.13 0.22
N LEU A 413 -13.36 48.14 0.10
CA LEU A 413 -14.65 48.14 0.80
C LEU A 413 -14.46 48.18 2.33
N CYS A 414 -13.54 47.34 2.85
CA CYS A 414 -13.18 47.35 4.26
C CYS A 414 -12.59 48.70 4.70
N ALA A 415 -11.72 49.31 3.88
CA ALA A 415 -11.12 50.62 4.17
C ALA A 415 -12.18 51.70 4.34
N LYS A 416 -13.10 51.80 3.36
CA LYS A 416 -14.21 52.75 3.38
C LYS A 416 -15.08 52.54 4.62
N ARG A 417 -15.45 51.28 4.89
CA ARG A 417 -16.33 50.96 6.01
C ARG A 417 -15.70 51.26 7.38
N LEU A 418 -14.42 50.94 7.57
CA LEU A 418 -13.69 51.26 8.80
C LEU A 418 -13.53 52.78 8.98
N GLN A 419 -13.33 53.52 7.90
CA GLN A 419 -13.27 54.99 7.95
C GLN A 419 -14.59 55.59 8.45
N GLU A 420 -15.73 55.09 7.94
CA GLU A 420 -17.07 55.50 8.38
C GLU A 420 -17.34 55.13 9.85
N VAL A 421 -17.11 53.87 10.23
CA VAL A 421 -17.43 53.35 11.57
C VAL A 421 -16.56 53.97 12.66
N MET A 422 -15.29 54.26 12.35
CA MET A 422 -14.33 54.86 13.30
C MET A 422 -14.25 56.38 13.20
N ASN A 423 -15.06 57.02 12.35
CA ASN A 423 -15.09 58.47 12.10
C ASN A 423 -13.68 59.06 11.85
N ARG A 424 -12.90 58.43 10.97
CA ARG A 424 -11.51 58.84 10.70
C ARG A 424 -11.44 59.96 9.67
N ALA A 425 -10.63 60.97 9.97
CA ALA A 425 -10.31 62.03 9.01
C ALA A 425 -9.42 61.52 7.86
N GLU A 426 -8.49 60.60 8.13
CA GLU A 426 -7.55 60.07 7.14
C GLU A 426 -7.95 58.67 6.66
N PRO A 427 -7.77 58.36 5.35
CA PRO A 427 -8.02 57.04 4.80
C PRO A 427 -6.99 56.01 5.30
N LEU A 428 -7.39 54.75 5.38
CA LEU A 428 -6.50 53.64 5.72
C LEU A 428 -5.54 53.33 4.57
N HIS A 429 -4.29 52.98 4.91
CA HIS A 429 -3.29 52.61 3.90
C HIS A 429 -3.54 51.20 3.39
N LEU A 430 -3.70 51.06 2.08
CA LEU A 430 -3.82 49.77 1.40
C LEU A 430 -2.43 49.35 0.88
N VAL A 431 -1.98 48.15 1.28
CA VAL A 431 -0.69 47.60 0.89
C VAL A 431 -0.89 46.17 0.40
N SER A 432 -0.30 45.82 -0.73
CA SER A 432 -0.30 44.44 -1.22
C SER A 432 0.74 43.59 -0.48
N ASP A 433 0.53 42.29 -0.42
CA ASP A 433 1.51 41.35 0.11
C ASP A 433 2.85 41.36 -0.65
N VAL A 434 2.84 41.64 -1.97
CA VAL A 434 4.08 41.79 -2.77
C VAL A 434 4.88 43.03 -2.33
N GLU A 435 4.20 44.14 -2.01
CA GLU A 435 4.87 45.35 -1.51
C GLU A 435 5.51 45.13 -0.13
N ILE A 436 4.89 44.30 0.72
CA ILE A 436 5.43 43.87 2.01
C ILE A 436 6.65 42.96 1.82
N GLU A 437 6.53 41.96 0.94
CA GLU A 437 7.61 41.02 0.60
C GLU A 437 8.85 41.76 0.05
N ALA A 438 8.63 42.74 -0.82
CA ALA A 438 9.70 43.58 -1.39
C ALA A 438 10.20 44.69 -0.45
N GLN A 439 9.63 44.82 0.75
CA GLN A 439 9.91 45.89 1.73
C GLN A 439 9.80 47.32 1.16
N THR A 440 9.01 47.50 0.11
CA THR A 440 8.84 48.80 -0.58
C THR A 440 7.95 49.77 0.19
N LYS A 441 7.07 49.23 1.04
CA LYS A 441 6.25 49.98 2.00
C LYS A 441 6.32 49.31 3.36
N THR A 442 6.71 50.07 4.38
CA THR A 442 6.75 49.58 5.75
C THR A 442 5.43 49.90 6.47
N PRO A 443 4.72 48.89 6.99
CA PRO A 443 3.55 49.13 7.82
C PRO A 443 3.95 49.76 9.16
N ASP A 444 3.00 50.44 9.81
CA ASP A 444 3.18 50.88 11.21
C ASP A 444 3.53 49.67 12.08
N CYS A 445 4.63 49.75 12.82
CA CYS A 445 5.14 48.65 13.62
C CYS A 445 4.27 48.34 14.85
N LEU A 446 3.45 49.27 15.33
CA LEU A 446 2.62 49.11 16.55
C LEU A 446 1.11 49.22 16.28
N GLY A 447 0.71 49.95 15.23
CA GLY A 447 -0.68 50.06 14.80
C GLY A 447 -1.31 48.70 14.51
N ALA A 448 -2.62 48.55 14.67
CA ALA A 448 -3.27 47.31 14.27
C ALA A 448 -3.34 47.19 12.74
N MET A 449 -3.50 45.96 12.26
CA MET A 449 -3.56 45.64 10.84
C MET A 449 -4.73 44.72 10.53
N LEU A 450 -5.38 44.98 9.40
CA LEU A 450 -6.35 44.07 8.79
C LEU A 450 -5.69 43.38 7.59
N ILE A 451 -5.70 42.05 7.54
CA ILE A 451 -5.20 41.26 6.42
C ILE A 451 -6.39 40.67 5.68
N VAL A 452 -6.53 40.96 4.39
CA VAL A 452 -7.69 40.59 3.56
C VAL A 452 -7.28 39.60 2.48
N ALA A 453 -7.99 38.47 2.40
CA ALA A 453 -7.89 37.54 1.29
C ALA A 453 -9.27 37.05 0.85
N ALA A 454 -9.61 37.24 -0.42
CA ALA A 454 -10.89 36.85 -0.99
C ALA A 454 -11.04 35.32 -1.02
N VAL A 455 -10.12 34.63 -1.69
CA VAL A 455 -10.13 33.17 -1.82
C VAL A 455 -8.76 32.61 -1.49
N VAL A 456 -8.72 31.60 -0.63
CA VAL A 456 -7.49 30.95 -0.18
C VAL A 456 -7.56 29.44 -0.36
N GLY A 457 -6.41 28.84 -0.68
CA GLY A 457 -6.26 27.38 -0.72
C GLY A 457 -5.90 26.82 0.66
N ARG A 458 -4.70 26.24 0.75
CA ARG A 458 -4.07 25.84 2.03
C ARG A 458 -3.60 27.02 2.89
N GLY A 459 -3.71 28.25 2.38
CA GLY A 459 -3.32 29.47 3.08
C GLY A 459 -1.81 29.76 3.08
N THR A 460 -1.03 29.17 2.17
CA THR A 460 0.43 29.40 2.05
C THR A 460 0.80 30.87 1.91
N LYS A 461 0.05 31.65 1.12
CA LYS A 461 0.32 33.08 0.94
C LYS A 461 0.04 33.88 2.22
N LEU A 462 -1.04 33.59 2.95
CA LEU A 462 -1.32 34.18 4.26
C LEU A 462 -0.24 33.83 5.31
N LEU A 463 0.25 32.59 5.31
CA LEU A 463 1.37 32.18 6.16
C LEU A 463 2.67 32.90 5.76
N SER A 464 2.88 33.16 4.46
CA SER A 464 4.00 34.00 4.00
C SER A 464 3.88 35.42 4.52
N ILE A 465 2.73 36.07 4.32
CA ILE A 465 2.43 37.41 4.85
C ILE A 465 2.70 37.44 6.36
N SER A 466 2.25 36.44 7.11
CA SER A 466 2.50 36.38 8.56
C SER A 466 3.99 36.26 8.92
N ARG A 467 4.80 35.60 8.10
CA ARG A 467 6.27 35.49 8.26
C ARG A 467 6.94 36.81 7.91
N ASP A 468 6.60 37.40 6.78
CA ASP A 468 7.17 38.66 6.30
C ASP A 468 6.86 39.82 7.28
N LEU A 469 5.70 39.77 7.93
CA LEU A 469 5.31 40.71 8.98
C LEU A 469 5.97 40.45 10.35
N ARG A 470 6.66 39.32 10.58
CA ARG A 470 7.16 38.94 11.93
C ARG A 470 8.17 39.94 12.47
N ASP A 471 9.06 40.44 11.63
CA ASP A 471 10.18 41.28 12.05
C ASP A 471 9.86 42.78 11.99
N ILE A 472 8.81 43.14 11.24
CA ILE A 472 8.45 44.54 10.94
C ILE A 472 7.18 45.03 11.65
N HIS A 473 6.37 44.14 12.25
CA HIS A 473 5.09 44.51 12.88
C HIS A 473 4.80 43.74 14.17
N TYR A 474 4.55 44.47 15.25
CA TYR A 474 4.31 43.97 16.61
C TYR A 474 2.87 44.20 17.11
N GLY A 475 2.08 45.02 16.40
CA GLY A 475 0.69 45.31 16.72
C GLY A 475 -0.30 44.14 16.52
N ALA A 476 -1.57 44.37 16.85
CA ALA A 476 -2.65 43.40 16.66
C ALA A 476 -2.95 43.13 15.17
N ARG A 477 -3.31 41.89 14.83
CA ARG A 477 -3.58 41.47 13.44
C ARG A 477 -4.96 40.83 13.34
N THR A 478 -5.78 41.28 12.41
CA THR A 478 -7.08 40.66 12.11
C THR A 478 -7.07 40.13 10.69
N TYR A 479 -7.25 38.83 10.50
CA TYR A 479 -7.37 38.20 9.18
C TYR A 479 -8.85 38.07 8.82
N LEU A 480 -9.24 38.64 7.67
CA LEU A 480 -10.55 38.49 7.06
C LEU A 480 -10.39 37.63 5.80
N ILE A 481 -10.95 36.43 5.86
CA ILE A 481 -10.88 35.41 4.80
C ILE A 481 -12.27 35.19 4.24
N GLY A 482 -12.46 35.37 2.93
CA GLY A 482 -13.73 35.10 2.25
C GLY A 482 -14.01 33.60 2.17
N ALA A 483 -13.43 32.92 1.17
CA ALA A 483 -13.63 31.49 0.99
C ALA A 483 -12.30 30.73 1.08
N GLN A 484 -12.32 29.58 1.75
CA GLN A 484 -11.22 28.62 1.75
C GLN A 484 -11.62 27.34 1.02
N ILE A 485 -10.88 26.98 -0.04
CA ILE A 485 -11.07 25.75 -0.80
C ILE A 485 -9.77 24.94 -0.69
N ALA A 486 -9.78 23.89 0.11
CA ALA A 486 -8.60 23.04 0.33
C ALA A 486 -8.88 21.58 -0.05
N GLU A 487 -7.83 20.76 -0.06
CA GLU A 487 -7.98 19.34 -0.42
C GLU A 487 -8.44 18.52 0.79
N THR A 488 -8.00 18.86 2.00
CA THR A 488 -8.31 18.10 3.22
C THR A 488 -8.97 18.96 4.29
N ALA A 489 -9.79 18.34 5.15
CA ALA A 489 -10.40 19.02 6.30
C ALA A 489 -9.30 19.50 7.26
N THR A 490 -8.22 18.74 7.42
CA THR A 490 -7.06 19.15 8.22
C THR A 490 -6.43 20.44 7.72
N GLN A 491 -6.32 20.66 6.39
CA GLN A 491 -5.82 21.93 5.84
C GLN A 491 -6.76 23.11 6.13
N VAL A 492 -8.07 22.86 6.07
CA VAL A 492 -9.11 23.84 6.42
C VAL A 492 -9.01 24.24 7.90
N ASP A 493 -8.81 23.26 8.78
CA ASP A 493 -8.80 23.46 10.23
C ASP A 493 -7.45 23.99 10.76
N ALA A 494 -6.33 23.66 10.11
CA ALA A 494 -5.00 24.07 10.54
C ALA A 494 -4.67 25.55 10.26
N LEU A 495 -5.33 26.19 9.30
CA LEU A 495 -4.98 27.55 8.87
C LEU A 495 -5.12 28.58 10.00
N ALA A 496 -6.27 28.60 10.70
CA ALA A 496 -6.51 29.59 11.73
C ALA A 496 -5.58 29.45 12.96
N PRO A 497 -5.37 28.24 13.53
CA PRO A 497 -4.38 28.03 14.59
C PRO A 497 -2.95 28.45 14.18
N ASN A 498 -2.53 28.12 12.96
CA ASN A 498 -1.19 28.46 12.48
C ASN A 498 -0.97 29.96 12.34
N LEU A 499 -2.00 30.71 11.92
CA LEU A 499 -1.94 32.17 11.84
C LEU A 499 -2.01 32.85 13.22
N LYS A 500 -2.69 32.23 14.20
CA LYS A 500 -2.81 32.77 15.56
C LYS A 500 -1.53 32.66 16.39
N HIS A 501 -0.56 31.87 15.96
CA HIS A 501 0.69 31.70 16.69
C HIS A 501 1.57 32.95 16.60
N SER A 502 1.81 33.61 17.73
CA SER A 502 2.62 34.82 17.84
C SER A 502 3.69 34.67 18.92
N ALA A 503 4.96 34.90 18.55
CA ALA A 503 6.07 34.94 19.52
C ALA A 503 6.08 36.24 20.35
N THR A 504 5.40 37.29 19.87
CA THR A 504 5.36 38.63 20.48
C THR A 504 4.10 38.86 21.30
N ASN A 505 3.30 37.81 21.56
CA ASN A 505 2.00 37.88 22.25
C ASN A 505 1.01 38.90 21.65
N ALA A 506 1.19 39.28 20.39
CA ALA A 506 0.26 40.14 19.68
C ALA A 506 -1.13 39.48 19.57
N ALA A 507 -2.19 40.27 19.74
CA ALA A 507 -3.56 39.79 19.56
C ALA A 507 -3.82 39.48 18.09
N ILE A 508 -4.05 38.20 17.76
CA ILE A 508 -4.35 37.75 16.39
C ILE A 508 -5.77 37.17 16.30
N ASN A 509 -6.61 37.85 15.53
CA ASN A 509 -7.96 37.38 15.19
C ASN A 509 -7.95 36.80 13.78
N VAL A 510 -8.61 35.66 13.58
CA VAL A 510 -8.74 35.03 12.25
C VAL A 510 -10.20 34.69 12.05
N GLU A 511 -10.80 35.33 11.06
CA GLU A 511 -12.22 35.22 10.75
C GLU A 511 -12.37 34.76 9.29
N ARG A 512 -13.07 33.64 9.12
CA ARG A 512 -13.32 33.02 7.82
C ARG A 512 -14.81 32.93 7.57
N PHE A 513 -15.27 33.39 6.41
CA PHE A 513 -16.68 33.30 6.04
C PHE A 513 -17.07 31.86 5.66
N MET A 514 -16.35 31.22 4.73
CA MET A 514 -16.63 29.84 4.31
C MET A 514 -15.36 29.00 4.15
N GLY A 515 -15.46 27.70 4.41
CA GLY A 515 -14.36 26.74 4.24
C GLY A 515 -14.86 25.37 3.83
N ILE A 516 -14.32 24.83 2.74
CA ILE A 516 -14.64 23.52 2.20
C ILE A 516 -13.37 22.71 1.91
N ALA A 517 -13.45 21.41 2.13
CA ALA A 517 -12.44 20.44 1.73
C ALA A 517 -13.03 19.57 0.61
N ILE A 518 -12.40 19.51 -0.56
CA ILE A 518 -12.98 18.88 -1.76
C ILE A 518 -12.28 17.58 -2.18
N GLY A 519 -11.20 17.21 -1.49
CA GLY A 519 -10.39 16.04 -1.81
C GLY A 519 -9.27 16.31 -2.82
N PRO A 520 -8.14 15.58 -2.71
CA PRO A 520 -7.09 15.60 -3.73
C PRO A 520 -7.49 14.76 -4.96
N GLY A 521 -6.80 14.98 -6.08
CA GLY A 521 -6.92 14.14 -7.28
C GLY A 521 -8.04 14.50 -8.26
N ILE A 522 -8.82 15.57 -8.00
CA ILE A 522 -9.79 16.07 -8.98
C ILE A 522 -9.06 16.56 -10.24
N SER A 523 -7.95 17.31 -10.09
CA SER A 523 -7.17 17.81 -11.23
C SER A 523 -6.69 16.68 -12.15
N GLU A 524 -6.15 15.61 -11.55
CA GLU A 524 -5.64 14.42 -12.26
C GLU A 524 -6.69 13.80 -13.18
N THR A 525 -7.99 13.93 -12.85
CA THR A 525 -9.08 13.36 -13.68
C THR A 525 -9.29 14.10 -14.98
N PHE A 526 -9.07 15.41 -14.97
CA PHE A 526 -9.21 16.25 -16.16
C PHE A 526 -7.92 16.27 -16.97
N GLU A 527 -6.76 16.15 -16.30
CA GLU A 527 -5.47 15.91 -16.95
C GLU A 527 -5.48 14.59 -17.70
N ALA A 528 -5.94 13.50 -17.07
CA ALA A 528 -6.10 12.21 -17.74
C ALA A 528 -7.06 12.28 -18.94
N GLU A 529 -8.15 13.05 -18.84
CA GLU A 529 -9.04 13.28 -19.98
C GLU A 529 -8.34 14.06 -21.11
N ALA A 530 -7.58 15.11 -20.77
CA ALA A 530 -6.83 15.88 -21.76
C ALA A 530 -5.80 15.01 -22.49
N ASP A 531 -5.12 14.13 -21.76
CA ASP A 531 -4.15 13.18 -22.32
C ASP A 531 -4.82 12.18 -23.27
N VAL A 532 -6.00 11.68 -22.93
CA VAL A 532 -6.78 10.79 -23.80
C VAL A 532 -7.11 11.46 -25.14
N PHE A 533 -7.41 12.76 -25.15
CA PHE A 533 -7.88 13.48 -26.33
C PHE A 533 -6.85 14.44 -26.96
N ARG A 534 -5.58 14.40 -26.54
CA ARG A 534 -4.54 15.35 -26.97
C ARG A 534 -4.40 15.50 -28.49
N ASN A 535 -4.55 14.39 -29.22
CA ASN A 535 -4.36 14.31 -30.67
C ASN A 535 -5.66 14.22 -31.48
N VAL A 536 -6.80 14.46 -30.83
CA VAL A 536 -8.12 14.44 -31.46
C VAL A 536 -8.49 15.85 -31.95
N GLN A 537 -9.01 15.93 -33.18
CA GLN A 537 -9.52 17.16 -33.80
C GLN A 537 -11.07 17.11 -33.89
N LEU A 538 -11.67 17.58 -34.97
CA LEU A 538 -13.11 17.81 -35.07
C LEU A 538 -13.97 16.52 -35.17
N GLU A 539 -13.42 15.33 -34.92
CA GLU A 539 -14.10 14.05 -35.08
C GLU A 539 -15.32 13.85 -34.16
N PHE A 540 -15.41 14.61 -33.05
CA PHE A 540 -16.51 14.58 -32.10
C PHE A 540 -17.31 15.89 -32.05
N GLY A 541 -17.17 16.75 -33.07
CA GLY A 541 -17.89 18.02 -33.19
C GLY A 541 -17.22 19.21 -32.48
N ALA A 542 -17.68 20.42 -32.82
CA ALA A 542 -17.05 21.67 -32.38
C ALA A 542 -17.21 21.93 -30.87
N SER A 543 -18.35 21.55 -30.28
CA SER A 543 -18.60 21.68 -28.83
C SER A 543 -17.59 20.85 -28.01
N PHE A 544 -17.39 19.60 -28.41
CA PHE A 544 -16.43 18.72 -27.75
C PHE A 544 -14.97 19.17 -27.95
N GLN A 545 -14.65 19.72 -29.13
CA GLN A 545 -13.34 20.33 -29.35
C GLN A 545 -13.08 21.56 -28.48
N ASN A 546 -14.10 22.39 -28.27
CA ASN A 546 -14.01 23.51 -27.33
C ASN A 546 -13.76 23.00 -25.89
N ARG A 547 -14.42 21.90 -25.49
CA ARG A 547 -14.13 21.23 -24.21
C ARG A 547 -12.64 20.84 -24.12
N ILE A 548 -12.11 20.13 -25.12
CA ILE A 548 -10.70 19.66 -25.13
C ILE A 548 -9.74 20.84 -24.95
N GLY A 549 -9.95 21.94 -25.69
CA GLY A 549 -9.13 23.15 -25.57
C GLY A 549 -9.18 23.82 -24.19
N ASN A 550 -10.24 23.59 -23.41
CA ASN A 550 -10.39 24.15 -22.06
C ASN A 550 -9.96 23.18 -20.93
N LEU A 551 -9.64 21.91 -21.21
CA LEU A 551 -9.26 20.92 -20.18
C LEU A 551 -7.93 21.29 -19.48
N HIS A 552 -6.98 21.89 -20.20
CA HIS A 552 -5.72 22.42 -19.64
C HIS A 552 -5.90 23.73 -18.87
N GLY A 553 -7.12 24.25 -18.81
CA GLY A 553 -7.52 25.39 -18.02
C GLY A 553 -7.51 26.73 -18.76
N SER A 554 -8.59 27.48 -18.57
CA SER A 554 -8.80 28.83 -19.13
C SER A 554 -9.30 29.78 -18.04
N GLU A 555 -9.51 31.06 -18.36
CA GLU A 555 -10.07 32.01 -17.38
C GLU A 555 -11.52 31.67 -17.00
N GLY A 556 -12.32 31.18 -17.96
CA GLY A 556 -13.69 30.71 -17.73
C GLY A 556 -13.79 29.23 -17.34
N GLY A 557 -12.67 28.50 -17.40
CA GLY A 557 -12.61 27.05 -17.27
C GLY A 557 -13.55 26.35 -18.26
N LEU A 558 -14.22 25.31 -17.79
CA LEU A 558 -15.16 24.53 -18.61
C LEU A 558 -16.56 25.16 -18.78
N ALA A 559 -16.82 26.37 -18.28
CA ALA A 559 -18.01 27.19 -18.56
C ALA A 559 -19.37 26.44 -18.60
N GLY A 560 -19.64 25.56 -17.62
CA GLY A 560 -20.88 24.77 -17.50
C GLY A 560 -20.85 23.40 -18.19
N TYR A 561 -19.82 23.12 -18.99
CA TYR A 561 -19.50 21.79 -19.52
C TYR A 561 -18.51 21.09 -18.58
N THR A 562 -18.78 21.00 -17.29
CA THR A 562 -17.90 20.29 -16.33
C THR A 562 -17.73 18.82 -16.73
N PHE A 563 -18.83 18.18 -17.16
CA PHE A 563 -18.88 16.78 -17.55
C PHE A 563 -19.11 16.62 -19.05
N ILE A 564 -18.88 15.43 -19.59
CA ILE A 564 -19.17 15.08 -20.99
C ILE A 564 -20.67 15.25 -21.26
N ALA A 565 -21.00 15.93 -22.35
CA ALA A 565 -22.37 16.21 -22.79
C ALA A 565 -23.16 14.93 -23.15
N SER A 566 -24.48 14.99 -23.03
CA SER A 566 -25.35 13.80 -23.07
C SER A 566 -26.20 13.62 -24.32
N ASP A 567 -26.29 14.58 -25.21
CA ASP A 567 -27.00 14.45 -26.50
C ASP A 567 -26.09 13.86 -27.59
N ASP A 568 -26.70 13.50 -28.73
CA ASP A 568 -25.99 12.87 -29.85
C ASP A 568 -24.87 13.76 -30.44
N ASP A 569 -25.04 15.08 -30.36
CA ASP A 569 -24.11 16.10 -30.87
C ASP A 569 -23.11 16.59 -29.81
N LEU A 570 -23.17 16.08 -28.57
CA LEU A 570 -22.31 16.48 -27.46
C LEU A 570 -22.35 17.99 -27.15
N THR A 571 -23.55 18.57 -27.17
CA THR A 571 -23.84 19.98 -26.90
C THR A 571 -24.66 20.23 -25.63
N GLU A 572 -25.44 19.25 -25.18
CA GLU A 572 -26.29 19.33 -24.01
C GLU A 572 -25.51 18.92 -22.75
N ARG A 573 -25.26 19.90 -21.88
CA ARG A 573 -24.66 19.68 -20.56
C ARG A 573 -25.54 18.80 -19.67
N LEU A 574 -24.89 18.03 -18.79
CA LEU A 574 -25.59 17.33 -17.70
C LEU A 574 -26.24 18.33 -16.75
N LYS A 575 -27.52 18.11 -16.42
CA LYS A 575 -28.33 18.98 -15.57
C LYS A 575 -28.66 18.28 -14.26
N LEU A 576 -28.61 19.03 -13.17
CA LEU A 576 -29.03 18.55 -11.86
C LEU A 576 -30.56 18.58 -11.76
N ARG A 577 -31.17 17.42 -11.54
CA ARG A 577 -32.60 17.26 -11.33
C ARG A 577 -33.04 17.89 -10.01
N ALA A 578 -34.32 18.22 -9.91
CA ALA A 578 -34.90 18.71 -8.67
C ALA A 578 -34.65 17.74 -7.49
N ASP A 579 -34.67 18.30 -6.28
CA ASP A 579 -34.56 17.54 -5.01
C ASP A 579 -33.24 16.81 -4.78
N PHE A 580 -32.12 17.34 -5.30
CA PHE A 580 -30.78 16.85 -4.94
C PHE A 580 -30.60 16.71 -3.42
N ALA A 581 -30.37 15.47 -2.97
CA ALA A 581 -30.46 15.07 -1.58
C ALA A 581 -29.56 15.86 -0.61
N TYR A 582 -28.45 16.42 -1.10
CA TYR A 582 -27.45 17.10 -0.27
C TYR A 582 -27.65 18.61 -0.19
N TRP A 583 -28.57 19.18 -0.98
CA TRP A 583 -28.86 20.61 -0.99
C TRP A 583 -30.26 20.90 -0.44
N THR A 584 -30.41 22.08 0.15
CA THR A 584 -31.74 22.67 0.37
C THR A 584 -32.24 23.29 -0.94
N PRO A 585 -33.56 23.41 -1.16
CA PRO A 585 -34.06 23.97 -2.43
C PRO A 585 -33.60 25.43 -2.65
N PHE A 586 -32.72 25.66 -3.63
CA PHE A 586 -32.30 27.00 -4.08
C PHE A 586 -32.09 27.11 -5.61
N TYR A 587 -32.20 26.00 -6.32
CA TYR A 587 -31.95 25.90 -7.77
C TYR A 587 -33.13 25.23 -8.49
N LYS A 588 -33.13 25.37 -9.82
CA LYS A 588 -34.01 24.70 -10.77
C LYS A 588 -33.16 23.90 -11.76
N GLU A 589 -33.75 22.90 -12.42
CA GLU A 589 -33.03 22.04 -13.39
C GLU A 589 -32.39 22.82 -14.56
N VAL A 590 -32.89 24.02 -14.87
CA VAL A 590 -32.33 24.90 -15.91
C VAL A 590 -31.07 25.66 -15.48
N ASP A 591 -30.80 25.74 -14.17
CA ASP A 591 -29.67 26.50 -13.64
C ASP A 591 -28.33 25.77 -13.96
N GLU A 592 -27.24 26.52 -14.11
CA GLU A 592 -25.88 25.94 -14.09
C GLU A 592 -25.52 25.63 -12.64
N THR A 593 -25.22 24.37 -12.35
CA THR A 593 -24.86 23.92 -11.00
C THR A 593 -23.71 22.92 -10.99
N SER A 594 -23.11 22.59 -12.15
CA SER A 594 -22.20 21.45 -12.28
C SER A 594 -20.95 21.60 -11.42
N ALA A 595 -20.40 22.81 -11.34
CA ALA A 595 -19.25 23.09 -10.48
C ALA A 595 -19.59 22.94 -8.98
N GLY A 596 -20.80 23.34 -8.58
CA GLY A 596 -21.31 23.14 -7.23
C GLY A 596 -21.54 21.67 -6.88
N VAL A 597 -22.07 20.89 -7.82
CA VAL A 597 -22.26 19.44 -7.66
C VAL A 597 -20.90 18.76 -7.47
N LEU A 598 -19.91 19.09 -8.29
CA LEU A 598 -18.56 18.57 -8.16
C LEU A 598 -17.94 18.93 -6.79
N ALA A 599 -18.07 20.18 -6.35
CA ALA A 599 -17.60 20.62 -5.04
C ALA A 599 -18.28 19.85 -3.89
N THR A 600 -19.59 19.66 -3.99
CA THR A 600 -20.40 18.96 -2.98
C THR A 600 -20.01 17.48 -2.89
N VAL A 601 -19.88 16.80 -4.03
CA VAL A 601 -19.49 15.38 -4.06
C VAL A 601 -18.03 15.21 -3.63
N GLY A 602 -17.14 16.12 -4.03
CA GLY A 602 -15.76 16.14 -3.54
C GLY A 602 -15.70 16.24 -2.01
N ALA A 603 -16.46 17.17 -1.42
CA ALA A 603 -16.54 17.33 0.02
C ALA A 603 -17.22 16.16 0.73
N LEU A 604 -18.23 15.56 0.11
CA LEU A 604 -18.89 14.35 0.60
C LEU A 604 -17.90 13.18 0.72
N LEU A 605 -17.16 12.89 -0.36
CA LEU A 605 -16.17 11.81 -0.37
C LEU A 605 -14.99 12.13 0.56
N GLN A 606 -14.56 13.40 0.61
CA GLN A 606 -13.50 13.81 1.52
C GLN A 606 -13.90 13.65 2.98
N ASN A 607 -15.15 13.99 3.34
CA ASN A 607 -15.70 13.71 4.66
C ASN A 607 -15.81 12.20 4.91
N ALA A 608 -16.16 11.38 3.92
CA ALA A 608 -16.15 9.93 4.07
C ALA A 608 -14.74 9.37 4.36
N ARG A 609 -13.68 10.00 3.83
CA ARG A 609 -12.28 9.60 4.03
C ARG A 609 -11.72 10.02 5.40
N GLU A 610 -11.96 11.26 5.81
CA GLU A 610 -11.33 11.90 6.99
C GLU A 610 -12.28 12.07 8.19
N GLY A 611 -13.58 11.97 7.97
CA GLY A 611 -14.59 12.16 8.99
C GLY A 611 -14.45 11.14 10.12
N LYS A 612 -14.79 11.58 11.32
CA LYS A 612 -14.87 10.72 12.50
C LYS A 612 -16.26 10.10 12.52
N PHE A 613 -16.35 8.81 12.21
CA PHE A 613 -17.58 8.04 12.25
C PHE A 613 -17.46 6.95 13.32
N ASP A 614 -18.56 6.68 14.03
CA ASP A 614 -18.60 5.61 15.04
C ASP A 614 -18.51 4.22 14.41
N ASP A 615 -19.01 4.07 13.17
CA ASP A 615 -19.01 2.83 12.39
C ASP A 615 -18.02 2.91 11.23
N GLU A 616 -17.07 1.97 11.17
CA GLU A 616 -16.09 1.87 10.10
C GLU A 616 -16.71 1.58 8.72
N ALA A 617 -17.94 1.04 8.66
CA ALA A 617 -18.68 0.82 7.41
C ALA A 617 -19.07 2.13 6.70
N HIS A 618 -18.94 3.28 7.37
CA HIS A 618 -19.15 4.61 6.78
C HIS A 618 -17.84 5.30 6.38
N ARG A 619 -16.68 4.70 6.72
CA ARG A 619 -15.38 5.28 6.44
C ARG A 619 -14.86 4.78 5.10
N LEU A 620 -14.58 5.72 4.21
CA LEU A 620 -13.87 5.51 2.95
C LEU A 620 -12.35 5.52 3.15
N SER A 621 -11.94 5.05 4.32
CA SER A 621 -10.59 4.78 4.76
C SER A 621 -10.65 3.55 5.65
N THR A 622 -9.54 2.82 5.71
CA THR A 622 -9.35 1.73 6.65
C THR A 622 -8.02 1.95 7.35
N ASP A 623 -7.92 1.43 8.55
CA ASP A 623 -6.66 1.44 9.29
C ASP A 623 -5.94 0.08 9.16
N ALA A 624 -6.52 -0.88 8.42
CA ALA A 624 -5.94 -2.19 8.05
C ALA A 624 -5.46 -2.20 6.58
N PHE A 625 -4.66 -3.18 6.16
CA PHE A 625 -4.28 -3.38 4.74
C PHE A 625 -5.44 -3.95 3.90
N GLN A 626 -6.61 -3.33 3.98
CA GLN A 626 -7.82 -3.71 3.25
C GLN A 626 -8.11 -2.68 2.15
N GLN A 627 -8.45 -3.14 0.95
CA GLN A 627 -8.94 -2.23 -0.09
C GLN A 627 -10.30 -1.66 0.33
N VAL A 628 -10.55 -0.37 0.05
CA VAL A 628 -11.85 0.26 0.29
C VAL A 628 -12.43 0.74 -1.02
N ILE A 629 -13.66 0.34 -1.32
CA ILE A 629 -14.37 0.66 -2.55
C ILE A 629 -15.69 1.37 -2.24
N LEU A 630 -16.15 2.19 -3.19
CA LEU A 630 -17.51 2.71 -3.19
C LEU A 630 -18.48 1.60 -3.56
N HIS A 631 -19.51 1.41 -2.76
CA HIS A 631 -20.54 0.43 -3.08
C HIS A 631 -21.22 0.79 -4.42
N PRO A 632 -21.37 -0.15 -5.37
CA PRO A 632 -22.00 0.10 -6.67
C PRO A 632 -23.36 0.78 -6.61
N GLU A 633 -24.16 0.45 -5.59
CA GLU A 633 -25.48 1.05 -5.33
C GLU A 633 -25.45 2.58 -5.13
N ASN A 634 -24.28 3.19 -4.88
CA ASN A 634 -24.17 4.65 -4.91
C ASN A 634 -24.61 5.23 -6.28
N PHE A 635 -24.32 4.54 -7.38
CA PHE A 635 -24.67 5.00 -8.72
C PHE A 635 -26.15 4.77 -9.08
N THR A 636 -26.83 3.80 -8.45
CA THR A 636 -28.26 3.57 -8.66
C THR A 636 -29.14 4.47 -7.79
N ARG A 637 -28.69 4.80 -6.56
CA ARG A 637 -29.41 5.71 -5.65
C ARG A 637 -29.42 7.15 -6.17
N TYR A 638 -28.30 7.60 -6.72
CA TYR A 638 -28.18 8.90 -7.35
C TYR A 638 -28.30 8.69 -8.86
N ASN A 639 -29.54 8.61 -9.35
CA ASN A 639 -29.81 8.37 -10.77
C ASN A 639 -29.48 9.58 -11.67
N ASP A 640 -29.10 10.70 -11.09
CA ASP A 640 -28.71 11.94 -11.76
C ASP A 640 -27.31 11.83 -12.35
N GLY A 641 -27.19 12.08 -13.65
CA GLY A 641 -25.92 11.91 -14.35
C GLY A 641 -24.86 12.92 -13.94
N ALA A 642 -25.24 14.14 -13.55
CA ALA A 642 -24.27 15.12 -13.02
C ALA A 642 -23.69 14.64 -11.69
N VAL A 643 -24.50 13.98 -10.84
CA VAL A 643 -24.03 13.39 -9.58
C VAL A 643 -23.16 12.15 -9.82
N GLN A 644 -23.57 11.26 -10.73
CA GLN A 644 -22.78 10.08 -11.12
C GLN A 644 -21.42 10.49 -11.70
N ALA A 645 -21.41 11.46 -12.60
CA ALA A 645 -20.18 12.02 -13.18
C ALA A 645 -19.28 12.65 -12.09
N ALA A 646 -19.86 13.44 -11.18
CA ALA A 646 -19.13 14.01 -10.06
C ALA A 646 -18.52 12.93 -9.14
N LEU A 647 -19.23 11.83 -8.88
CA LEU A 647 -18.71 10.69 -8.11
C LEU A 647 -17.50 10.07 -8.80
N LEU A 648 -17.58 9.84 -10.12
CA LEU A 648 -16.48 9.28 -10.91
C LEU A 648 -15.24 10.19 -10.87
N ARG A 649 -15.42 11.50 -11.04
CA ARG A 649 -14.33 12.50 -11.02
C ARG A 649 -13.71 12.69 -9.63
N CYS A 650 -14.50 12.58 -8.55
CA CYS A 650 -13.99 12.82 -7.19
C CYS A 650 -13.49 11.56 -6.45
N ALA A 651 -13.90 10.35 -6.86
CA ALA A 651 -13.46 9.10 -6.24
C ALA A 651 -12.03 8.74 -6.65
N ARG A 652 -11.20 8.19 -5.76
CA ARG A 652 -9.84 7.73 -6.10
C ARG A 652 -9.90 6.45 -6.94
N VAL A 653 -8.84 6.15 -7.70
CA VAL A 653 -8.76 4.95 -8.55
C VAL A 653 -9.07 3.67 -7.76
N GLY A 654 -8.45 3.49 -6.59
CA GLY A 654 -8.69 2.31 -5.75
C GLY A 654 -10.11 2.21 -5.18
N GLU A 655 -10.87 3.32 -5.13
CA GLU A 655 -12.25 3.37 -4.63
C GLU A 655 -13.26 2.91 -5.69
N LEU A 656 -12.86 2.81 -6.96
CA LEU A 656 -13.67 2.37 -8.09
C LEU A 656 -13.12 1.09 -8.74
N ASP A 657 -12.21 0.40 -8.04
CA ASP A 657 -11.62 -0.85 -8.50
C ASP A 657 -12.38 -2.05 -7.96
N TYR A 658 -13.31 -2.55 -8.78
CA TYR A 658 -14.16 -3.70 -8.47
C TYR A 658 -13.52 -5.04 -8.89
N SER A 659 -12.29 -5.04 -9.42
CA SER A 659 -11.73 -6.25 -10.04
C SER A 659 -11.53 -7.42 -9.08
N ARG A 660 -11.37 -7.12 -7.78
CA ARG A 660 -11.12 -8.12 -6.73
C ARG A 660 -12.40 -8.62 -6.03
N GLU A 661 -13.55 -7.97 -6.26
CA GLU A 661 -14.81 -8.34 -5.60
C GLU A 661 -15.89 -8.67 -6.63
N ARG A 662 -16.09 -9.97 -6.85
CA ARG A 662 -16.91 -10.49 -7.95
C ARG A 662 -18.36 -10.01 -7.93
N ASN A 663 -18.97 -9.87 -6.75
CA ASN A 663 -20.36 -9.43 -6.59
C ASN A 663 -20.53 -7.95 -6.98
N SER A 664 -19.71 -7.05 -6.44
CA SER A 664 -19.71 -5.65 -6.88
C SER A 664 -19.37 -5.49 -8.36
N SER A 665 -18.43 -6.28 -8.89
CA SER A 665 -18.11 -6.25 -10.32
C SER A 665 -19.29 -6.70 -11.19
N GLN A 666 -20.02 -7.75 -10.80
CA GLN A 666 -21.23 -8.20 -11.50
C GLN A 666 -22.33 -7.12 -11.45
N PHE A 667 -22.56 -6.50 -10.29
CA PHE A 667 -23.52 -5.41 -10.16
C PHE A 667 -23.17 -4.25 -11.09
N MET A 668 -21.89 -3.85 -11.12
CA MET A 668 -21.42 -2.78 -12.00
C MET A 668 -21.55 -3.15 -13.48
N LEU A 669 -21.30 -4.40 -13.88
CA LEU A 669 -21.55 -4.87 -15.25
C LEU A 669 -23.03 -4.66 -15.64
N ASP A 670 -23.97 -5.10 -14.81
CA ASP A 670 -25.40 -5.00 -15.12
C ASP A 670 -25.85 -3.53 -15.10
N PHE A 671 -25.37 -2.73 -14.15
CA PHE A 671 -25.64 -1.30 -14.10
C PHE A 671 -25.10 -0.55 -15.33
N LEU A 672 -23.83 -0.76 -15.69
CA LEU A 672 -23.20 -0.12 -16.84
C LEU A 672 -23.88 -0.53 -18.15
N THR A 673 -24.27 -1.80 -18.29
CA THR A 673 -25.04 -2.27 -19.45
C THR A 673 -26.32 -1.46 -19.59
N ASN A 674 -27.08 -1.29 -18.50
CA ASN A 674 -28.31 -0.50 -18.50
C ASN A 674 -28.08 0.98 -18.85
N VAL A 675 -27.04 1.61 -18.31
CA VAL A 675 -26.69 3.02 -18.59
C VAL A 675 -26.39 3.21 -20.08
N LEU A 676 -25.59 2.31 -20.67
CA LEU A 676 -25.18 2.41 -22.08
C LEU A 676 -26.31 2.04 -23.04
N GLU A 677 -27.16 1.06 -22.69
CA GLU A 677 -28.36 0.76 -23.48
C GLU A 677 -29.34 1.93 -23.52
N GLN A 678 -29.40 2.71 -22.43
CA GLN A 678 -30.28 3.86 -22.30
C GLN A 678 -29.55 5.18 -22.56
N HIS A 679 -28.42 5.17 -23.29
CA HIS A 679 -27.60 6.37 -23.53
C HIS A 679 -28.43 7.56 -24.01
N GLY A 680 -29.33 7.38 -24.98
CA GLY A 680 -30.21 8.44 -25.52
C GLY A 680 -31.36 8.87 -24.60
N ARG A 681 -31.44 8.36 -23.36
CA ARG A 681 -32.46 8.71 -22.36
C ARG A 681 -31.81 9.33 -21.13
N ARG A 682 -32.61 9.98 -20.29
CA ARG A 682 -32.15 10.60 -19.02
C ARG A 682 -31.45 9.60 -18.10
N GLN A 683 -31.84 8.33 -18.13
CA GLN A 683 -31.22 7.28 -17.31
C GLN A 683 -29.77 6.95 -17.73
N GLY A 684 -29.41 7.20 -18.99
CA GLY A 684 -28.08 6.92 -19.54
C GLY A 684 -27.25 8.17 -19.85
N GLU A 685 -27.64 9.34 -19.35
CA GLU A 685 -26.99 10.61 -19.71
C GLU A 685 -25.49 10.64 -19.33
N ALA A 686 -25.09 9.98 -18.22
CA ALA A 686 -23.70 9.86 -17.78
C ALA A 686 -22.86 8.80 -18.53
N ALA A 687 -23.38 8.18 -19.59
CA ALA A 687 -22.68 7.12 -20.33
C ALA A 687 -21.26 7.53 -20.78
N GLY A 688 -21.06 8.79 -21.20
CA GLY A 688 -19.74 9.30 -21.61
C GLY A 688 -18.72 9.30 -20.48
N GLU A 689 -19.16 9.65 -19.27
CA GLU A 689 -18.31 9.70 -18.07
C GLU A 689 -17.92 8.30 -17.59
N PHE A 690 -18.86 7.35 -17.63
CA PHE A 690 -18.55 5.95 -17.33
C PHE A 690 -17.59 5.33 -18.36
N ALA A 691 -17.79 5.61 -19.64
CA ALA A 691 -16.90 5.14 -20.70
C ALA A 691 -15.48 5.73 -20.52
N LEU A 692 -15.36 7.03 -20.21
CA LEU A 692 -14.06 7.65 -19.91
C LEU A 692 -13.40 7.05 -18.67
N ALA A 693 -14.17 6.79 -17.61
CA ALA A 693 -13.66 6.19 -16.37
C ALA A 693 -13.13 4.76 -16.60
N LEU A 694 -13.78 3.98 -17.47
CA LEU A 694 -13.31 2.67 -17.90
C LEU A 694 -12.04 2.79 -18.76
N TYR A 695 -12.02 3.69 -19.74
CA TYR A 695 -10.89 3.90 -20.65
C TYR A 695 -9.61 4.30 -19.91
N THR A 696 -9.73 5.23 -18.97
CA THR A 696 -8.61 5.72 -18.14
C THR A 696 -8.19 4.72 -17.06
N GLY A 697 -8.90 3.58 -16.93
CA GLY A 697 -8.65 2.57 -15.91
C GLY A 697 -8.92 3.05 -14.48
N ARG A 698 -9.69 4.15 -14.32
CA ARG A 698 -10.13 4.66 -13.02
C ARG A 698 -11.22 3.78 -12.42
N LEU A 699 -12.16 3.33 -13.26
CA LEU A 699 -13.16 2.33 -12.93
C LEU A 699 -12.69 0.99 -13.51
N ARG A 700 -12.58 -0.04 -12.68
CA ARG A 700 -12.10 -1.36 -13.10
C ARG A 700 -13.11 -2.43 -12.71
N LEU A 701 -13.32 -3.37 -13.61
CA LEU A 701 -14.14 -4.57 -13.40
C LEU A 701 -13.22 -5.80 -13.42
N ASP A 702 -13.76 -6.94 -12.98
CA ASP A 702 -13.16 -8.23 -13.30
C ASP A 702 -13.01 -8.37 -14.83
N GLY A 703 -11.89 -8.95 -15.28
CA GLY A 703 -11.58 -9.04 -16.71
C GLY A 703 -12.68 -9.75 -17.52
N ARG A 704 -13.30 -10.79 -16.95
CA ARG A 704 -14.38 -11.54 -17.61
C ARG A 704 -15.66 -10.70 -17.70
N HIS A 705 -15.97 -9.95 -16.65
CA HIS A 705 -17.12 -9.04 -16.66
C HIS A 705 -16.91 -7.86 -17.62
N LEU A 706 -15.68 -7.35 -17.77
CA LEU A 706 -15.36 -6.30 -18.75
C LEU A 706 -15.52 -6.80 -20.19
N GLU A 707 -15.04 -8.00 -20.50
CA GLU A 707 -15.25 -8.64 -21.81
C GLU A 707 -16.74 -8.83 -22.08
N GLN A 708 -17.47 -9.41 -21.13
CA GLN A 708 -18.92 -9.60 -21.23
C GLN A 708 -19.68 -8.27 -21.42
N PHE A 709 -19.26 -7.21 -20.71
CA PHE A 709 -19.83 -5.88 -20.87
C PHE A 709 -19.66 -5.38 -22.31
N ARG A 710 -18.44 -5.44 -22.86
CA ARG A 710 -18.12 -5.01 -24.23
C ARG A 710 -18.94 -5.76 -25.28
N GLU A 711 -19.13 -7.07 -25.10
CA GLU A 711 -19.94 -7.90 -26.01
C GLU A 711 -21.42 -7.48 -26.00
N ARG A 712 -22.00 -7.24 -24.82
CA ARG A 712 -23.42 -6.85 -24.68
C ARG A 712 -23.71 -5.48 -25.29
N VAL A 713 -22.82 -4.50 -25.09
CA VAL A 713 -23.06 -3.12 -25.53
C VAL A 713 -22.69 -2.86 -26.99
N ARG A 714 -21.76 -3.62 -27.59
CA ARG A 714 -21.35 -3.45 -28.99
C ARG A 714 -22.51 -3.29 -29.99
N PRO A 715 -23.51 -4.18 -30.04
CA PRO A 715 -24.63 -4.02 -31.00
C PRO A 715 -25.52 -2.82 -30.68
N LYS A 716 -25.56 -2.36 -29.42
CA LYS A 716 -26.40 -1.26 -28.95
C LYS A 716 -25.84 0.11 -29.26
N LEU A 717 -24.54 0.17 -29.56
CA LEU A 717 -23.84 1.40 -29.93
C LEU A 717 -23.68 1.54 -31.44
N ALA A 718 -24.50 0.86 -32.26
CA ALA A 718 -24.49 1.02 -33.70
C ALA A 718 -25.05 2.40 -34.11
N GLY A 719 -24.34 3.12 -34.99
CA GLY A 719 -24.77 4.43 -35.50
C GLY A 719 -23.60 5.41 -35.69
N ASN A 720 -23.89 6.57 -36.27
CA ASN A 720 -22.86 7.54 -36.70
C ASN A 720 -22.92 8.88 -35.95
N THR A 721 -23.63 8.97 -34.83
CA THR A 721 -23.65 10.19 -34.01
C THR A 721 -22.30 10.38 -33.31
N PHE A 722 -21.92 11.62 -32.98
CA PHE A 722 -20.66 11.91 -32.32
C PHE A 722 -20.56 11.20 -30.96
N ARG A 723 -21.65 11.19 -30.21
CA ARG A 723 -21.72 10.48 -28.93
C ARG A 723 -21.53 8.98 -29.06
N LEU A 724 -22.21 8.32 -29.99
CA LEU A 724 -22.05 6.87 -30.20
C LEU A 724 -20.62 6.51 -30.61
N ARG A 725 -20.00 7.32 -31.49
CA ARG A 725 -18.61 7.15 -31.87
C ARG A 725 -17.67 7.32 -30.67
N LEU A 726 -17.86 8.37 -29.87
CA LEU A 726 -17.08 8.61 -28.65
C LEU A 726 -17.17 7.41 -27.69
N LEU A 727 -18.37 6.88 -27.46
CA LEU A 727 -18.58 5.71 -26.60
C LEU A 727 -17.86 4.47 -27.14
N ARG A 728 -17.90 4.20 -28.45
CA ARG A 728 -17.19 3.05 -29.03
C ARG A 728 -15.69 3.17 -28.88
N VAL A 729 -15.13 4.36 -29.09
CA VAL A 729 -13.70 4.64 -28.90
C VAL A 729 -13.28 4.42 -27.44
N LEU A 730 -14.00 5.03 -26.50
CA LEU A 730 -13.68 4.91 -25.07
C LEU A 730 -13.90 3.50 -24.51
N LEU A 731 -14.70 2.67 -25.17
CA LEU A 731 -14.87 1.26 -24.80
C LEU A 731 -13.86 0.33 -25.47
N GLY A 732 -12.99 0.83 -26.36
CA GLY A 732 -12.03 0.04 -27.13
C GLY A 732 -12.69 -0.83 -28.21
N LEU A 733 -13.84 -0.39 -28.74
CA LEU A 733 -14.54 -1.02 -29.85
C LEU A 733 -14.14 -0.42 -31.22
N GLU A 734 -13.66 0.82 -31.20
CA GLU A 734 -13.05 1.53 -32.33
C GLU A 734 -11.74 2.17 -31.84
N ASP A 735 -10.79 2.38 -32.75
CA ASP A 735 -9.54 3.07 -32.41
C ASP A 735 -9.79 4.57 -32.21
N MET A 736 -9.04 5.18 -31.27
CA MET A 736 -9.06 6.63 -31.08
C MET A 736 -8.64 7.32 -32.38
N PRO A 737 -9.43 8.28 -32.89
CA PRO A 737 -9.03 9.01 -34.09
C PRO A 737 -7.73 9.76 -33.81
N LYS A 738 -6.71 9.49 -34.61
CA LYS A 738 -5.41 10.17 -34.53
C LYS A 738 -5.28 11.17 -35.67
N ASN A 739 -4.76 12.35 -35.35
CA ASN A 739 -4.30 13.28 -36.37
C ASN A 739 -3.14 12.65 -37.17
N ALA A 740 -3.34 12.40 -38.46
CA ALA A 740 -2.34 11.80 -39.35
C ALA A 740 -1.02 12.60 -39.48
N ASN A 741 -1.02 13.86 -39.01
CA ASN A 741 0.12 14.78 -39.12
C ASN A 741 0.93 14.94 -37.83
N MET A 742 0.66 14.21 -36.73
CA MET A 742 1.46 14.28 -35.50
C MET A 742 1.97 12.88 -35.05
N PRO A 743 3.26 12.72 -34.67
CA PRO A 743 3.81 11.45 -34.20
C PRO A 743 3.15 10.98 -32.89
N ASP A 744 3.08 9.66 -32.69
CA ASP A 744 2.53 9.01 -31.48
C ASP A 744 3.26 9.38 -30.18
N GLU A 745 4.47 9.95 -30.27
CA GLU A 745 5.31 10.37 -29.15
C GLU A 745 5.07 11.81 -28.67
N PHE A 746 4.10 12.55 -29.24
CA PHE A 746 3.76 13.92 -28.86
C PHE A 746 2.31 14.07 -28.37
#